data_AF-A0A848AVL7-F1
#
_entry.id   AF-A0A848AVL7-F1
#
_cell.length_a   1.000
_cell.length_b   1.000
_cell.length_c   1.000
_cell.angle_alpha   90.00
_cell.angle_beta   90.00
_cell.angle_gamma   90.00
#
_symmetry.space_group_name_H-M   'P 1'
#
loop_
_entity.id
_entity.type
_entity.pdbx_description
1 polymer ?
#
loop_
_entity_poly.entity_id
_entity_poly.type
_entity_poly.pdbx_seq_one_letter_code
_entity_poly.pdbx_strand_id
1 'polypeptide(L)'
;MRFIQPQLFYLVLPVLLAVIVLAVYASHCRKQKVRALLGNGDTDPAAVKLSPPRRRFRIFLLLLTMLFLIAAAARPFWSSQLVPFEPRGRDLMVIFDVSKSMLATDIAPSRLEHAKFLLRQLVESAPNDRFGLVAFAGKAYLACPLTSDSLAFTQYIDELNTDTVPLGGTNLEAALRVAEQAFKAAAGGNRGILLFTDGDELAGNSAALVNELRKRQIPLFIVGLGDPEVGAPVPEADGTLKRDASGQLITSKLAETSLKKLAGETGGVYVRSTVTDTGLAVIENRIKRLDTAEQQGAQRTLPIEKFPLALIAAAICLVLYFLLSERPLEYRFSRPKSAALLLLPAMLFLLAGAAAPEKPETAPAQQPKEIPVEPEPPSDPAELYNLARERQIAGDEKAANLYETVIRDAADRPDLQTRSLYNLGTGEHRNARTIAQQAVAKVKAQQLDPALEELKKAEGRLKSAEELYVRSLEIPQLQNAVPEASNNLQQLADDRKKIEELKKKIEELKKLQQQAQQQTQQAQQQNQKDQQKQDQKDQQKQDQQQGQQGQDQKDQQKQDQQQGQDQKDQQKQDQQQGQQGQDQKDQQKQDQQQGQDQKDQQKQDQQQKSGENALDQARKSAEELKNKADELQQQNLSKQAEQARQELDKAKESREQQKFDEAQKHLEEAMKALGGSQGQDQKDQQSKDQKDQQGKDQKDQQGKDQKDQQQQGKEGQQDQKEQQGEEAKPEDGKMDEKTAEQLLQMMADEEKGLRDAIKQHQRSRQPRVEKDW
;
A
#
# COMPACT_ATOMS: atom_id res chain seq x y z
N MET A 1 5.70 21.56 50.00
CA MET A 1 4.70 20.61 49.45
C MET A 1 3.63 21.42 48.75
N ARG A 2 3.45 21.20 47.45
CA ARG A 2 2.39 21.86 46.67
C ARG A 2 1.28 20.84 46.43
N PHE A 3 0.07 21.31 46.16
CA PHE A 3 -1.11 20.48 45.91
C PHE A 3 -1.66 20.82 44.54
N ILE A 4 -2.07 19.81 43.77
CA ILE A 4 -2.67 20.02 42.45
C ILE A 4 -4.06 20.64 42.62
N GLN A 5 -4.80 20.24 43.66
CA GLN A 5 -6.16 20.71 43.93
C GLN A 5 -6.28 21.25 45.36
N PRO A 6 -5.68 22.43 45.67
CA PRO A 6 -5.72 22.99 47.03
C PRO A 6 -7.14 23.34 47.49
N GLN A 7 -8.07 23.57 46.56
CA GLN A 7 -9.48 23.83 46.86
C GLN A 7 -10.18 22.71 47.65
N LEU A 8 -9.67 21.47 47.62
CA LEU A 8 -10.24 20.37 48.40
C LEU A 8 -10.08 20.54 49.92
N PHE A 9 -9.17 21.41 50.38
CA PHE A 9 -9.05 21.72 51.80
C PHE A 9 -10.28 22.45 52.37
N TYR A 10 -11.11 23.07 51.54
CA TYR A 10 -12.39 23.63 52.00
C TYR A 10 -13.35 22.55 52.52
N LEU A 11 -13.16 21.28 52.14
CA LEU A 11 -13.96 20.16 52.65
C LEU A 11 -13.59 19.74 54.09
N VAL A 12 -12.47 20.22 54.64
CA VAL A 12 -12.06 19.85 56.02
C VAL A 12 -13.09 20.31 57.05
N LEU A 13 -13.60 21.54 56.91
CA LEU A 13 -14.56 22.13 57.85
C LEU A 13 -15.93 21.42 57.83
N PRO A 14 -16.59 21.17 56.68
CA PRO A 14 -17.85 20.43 56.65
C PRO A 14 -17.68 18.97 57.09
N VAL A 15 -16.56 18.31 56.76
CA VAL A 15 -16.29 16.94 57.21
C VAL A 15 -16.08 16.87 58.72
N LEU A 16 -15.35 17.83 59.30
CA LEU A 16 -15.16 17.92 60.75
C LEU A 16 -16.49 18.15 61.48
N LEU A 17 -17.33 19.05 60.95
CA LEU A 17 -18.67 19.29 61.49
C LEU A 17 -19.53 18.02 61.41
N ALA A 18 -19.54 17.33 60.26
CA ALA A 18 -20.29 16.10 60.07
C ALA A 18 -19.87 15.00 61.05
N VAL A 19 -18.55 14.80 61.25
CA VAL A 19 -18.03 13.80 62.20
C VAL A 19 -18.42 14.15 63.65
N ILE A 20 -18.38 15.43 64.03
CA ILE A 20 -18.80 15.87 65.37
C ILE A 20 -20.30 15.66 65.56
N VAL A 21 -21.13 16.06 64.60
CA VAL A 21 -22.60 15.88 64.65
C VAL A 21 -22.94 14.39 64.74
N LEU A 22 -22.32 13.54 63.91
CA LEU A 22 -22.50 12.09 63.97
C LEU A 22 -22.02 11.49 65.29
N ALA A 23 -20.91 11.97 65.86
CA ALA A 23 -20.42 11.50 67.15
C ALA A 23 -21.36 11.88 68.30
N VAL A 24 -21.93 13.09 68.28
CA VAL A 24 -22.93 13.56 69.25
C VAL A 24 -24.24 12.80 69.08
N TYR A 25 -24.75 12.66 67.86
CA TYR A 25 -25.95 11.89 67.54
C TYR A 25 -25.82 10.42 67.98
N ALA A 26 -24.71 9.78 67.61
CA ALA A 26 -24.40 8.41 68.06
C ALA A 26 -24.31 8.32 69.58
N SER A 27 -23.78 9.34 70.27
CA SER A 27 -23.79 9.39 71.74
C SER A 27 -25.21 9.46 72.30
N HIS A 28 -26.10 10.22 71.66
CA HIS A 28 -27.47 10.43 72.11
C HIS A 28 -28.32 9.18 71.90
N CYS A 29 -28.30 8.58 70.71
CA CYS A 29 -28.99 7.32 70.42
C CYS A 29 -28.50 6.18 71.31
N ARG A 30 -27.19 6.12 71.60
CA ARG A 30 -26.64 5.12 72.53
C ARG A 30 -27.16 5.32 73.95
N LYS A 31 -27.18 6.56 74.47
CA LYS A 31 -27.76 6.86 75.79
C LYS A 31 -29.23 6.45 75.88
N GLN A 32 -30.01 6.71 74.82
CA GLN A 32 -31.41 6.29 74.75
C GLN A 32 -31.57 4.76 74.75
N LYS A 33 -30.77 4.02 73.96
CA LYS A 33 -30.79 2.54 73.94
C LYS A 33 -30.37 1.93 75.27
N VAL A 34 -29.34 2.48 75.91
CA VAL A 34 -28.86 2.02 77.24
C VAL A 34 -29.95 2.26 78.29
N ARG A 35 -30.60 3.45 78.28
CA ARG A 35 -31.75 3.75 79.16
C ARG A 35 -32.95 2.83 78.91
N ALA A 36 -33.24 2.50 77.65
CA ALA A 36 -34.31 1.57 77.30
C ALA A 36 -34.04 0.12 77.77
N LEU A 37 -32.78 -0.30 77.82
CA LEU A 37 -32.39 -1.66 78.24
C LEU A 37 -32.21 -1.82 79.76
N LEU A 38 -31.77 -0.77 80.47
CA LEU A 38 -31.43 -0.84 81.90
C LEU A 38 -32.45 -0.15 82.82
N GLY A 39 -33.42 0.59 82.27
CA GLY A 39 -34.40 1.35 83.03
C GLY A 39 -33.84 2.62 83.68
N ASN A 40 -34.63 3.26 84.55
CA ASN A 40 -34.30 4.54 85.21
C ASN A 40 -33.46 4.38 86.49
N GLY A 41 -33.08 3.16 86.88
CA GLY A 41 -32.25 2.90 88.06
C GLY A 41 -30.78 3.17 87.78
N ASP A 42 -30.17 4.03 88.60
CA ASP A 42 -28.78 4.49 88.59
C ASP A 42 -27.96 4.20 87.33
N THR A 43 -27.79 5.25 86.52
CA THR A 43 -26.82 5.28 85.43
C THR A 43 -25.40 5.39 86.00
N ASP A 44 -24.93 4.38 86.71
CA ASP A 44 -23.52 4.32 87.08
C ASP A 44 -22.70 4.09 85.79
N PRO A 45 -21.86 5.05 85.37
CA PRO A 45 -21.00 4.88 84.20
C PRO A 45 -20.08 3.65 84.30
N ALA A 46 -19.91 3.07 85.50
CA ALA A 46 -19.22 1.80 85.72
C ALA A 46 -19.95 0.57 85.13
N ALA A 47 -21.29 0.58 85.05
CA ALA A 47 -22.08 -0.58 84.62
C ALA A 47 -21.85 -0.95 83.14
N VAL A 48 -21.46 0.03 82.31
CA VAL A 48 -21.23 -0.20 80.88
C VAL A 48 -19.75 -0.45 80.56
N LYS A 49 -18.81 -0.32 81.52
CA LYS A 49 -17.35 -0.46 81.31
C LYS A 49 -16.86 0.20 80.00
N LEU A 50 -17.29 1.42 79.68
CA LEU A 50 -16.71 2.19 78.57
C LEU A 50 -15.78 3.26 79.12
N SER A 51 -14.63 3.42 78.49
CA SER A 51 -13.67 4.47 78.86
C SER A 51 -13.90 5.74 78.00
N PRO A 52 -14.33 6.87 78.58
CA PRO A 52 -14.43 8.15 77.88
C PRO A 52 -13.14 8.60 77.16
N PRO A 53 -11.92 8.43 77.71
CA PRO A 53 -10.70 8.86 77.03
C PRO A 53 -10.41 8.06 75.76
N ARG A 54 -10.60 6.73 75.76
CA ARG A 54 -10.40 5.92 74.54
C ARG A 54 -11.40 6.29 73.45
N ARG A 55 -12.63 6.62 73.83
CA ARG A 55 -13.64 7.09 72.88
C ARG A 55 -13.27 8.42 72.22
N ARG A 56 -12.78 9.40 72.99
CA ARG A 56 -12.27 10.66 72.44
C ARG A 56 -11.09 10.42 71.49
N PHE A 57 -10.20 9.50 71.86
CA PHE A 57 -9.07 9.12 71.03
C PHE A 57 -9.48 8.40 69.73
N ARG A 58 -10.52 7.55 69.75
CA ARG A 58 -11.09 6.98 68.50
C ARG A 58 -11.67 8.04 67.58
N ILE A 59 -12.42 9.00 68.11
CA ILE A 59 -12.96 10.12 67.31
C ILE A 59 -11.81 10.95 66.72
N PHE A 60 -10.76 11.18 67.51
CA PHE A 60 -9.55 11.85 67.03
C PHE A 60 -8.87 11.09 65.88
N LEU A 61 -8.71 9.76 65.98
CA LEU A 61 -8.18 8.92 64.89
C LEU A 61 -9.05 8.96 63.63
N LEU A 62 -10.38 9.01 63.78
CA LEU A 62 -11.31 9.12 62.65
C LEU A 62 -11.19 10.48 61.95
N LEU A 63 -11.08 11.57 62.72
CA LEU A 63 -10.83 12.91 62.19
C LEU A 63 -9.48 12.98 61.47
N LEU A 64 -8.44 12.36 62.04
CA LEU A 64 -7.11 12.30 61.44
C LEU A 64 -7.12 11.48 60.14
N THR A 65 -7.89 10.39 60.09
CA THR A 65 -8.12 9.59 58.88
C THR A 65 -8.75 10.44 57.77
N MET A 66 -9.82 11.17 58.10
CA MET A 66 -10.49 12.05 57.13
C MET A 66 -9.59 13.17 56.64
N LEU A 67 -8.78 13.77 57.52
CA LEU A 67 -7.80 14.78 57.15
C LEU A 67 -6.78 14.24 56.14
N PHE A 68 -6.25 13.03 56.38
CA PHE A 68 -5.29 12.41 55.46
C PHE A 68 -5.92 11.97 54.14
N LEU A 69 -7.19 11.56 54.12
CA LEU A 69 -7.92 11.28 52.88
C LEU A 69 -8.12 12.54 52.03
N ILE A 70 -8.48 13.66 52.66
CA ILE A 70 -8.58 14.96 51.97
C ILE A 70 -7.20 15.39 51.44
N ALA A 71 -6.15 15.20 52.23
CA ALA A 71 -4.79 15.50 51.81
C ALA A 71 -4.32 14.61 50.64
N ALA A 72 -4.70 13.32 50.62
CA ALA A 72 -4.43 12.42 49.49
C ALA A 72 -5.18 12.86 48.23
N ALA A 73 -6.47 13.20 48.36
CA ALA A 73 -7.30 13.69 47.26
C ALA A 73 -6.80 15.04 46.69
N ALA A 74 -6.19 15.89 47.53
CA ALA A 74 -5.55 17.13 47.10
C ALA A 74 -4.28 16.91 46.23
N ARG A 75 -3.86 15.65 46.05
CA ARG A 75 -2.73 15.20 45.20
C ARG A 75 -1.45 15.99 45.48
N PRO A 76 -0.77 15.73 46.60
CA PRO A 76 0.44 16.45 46.96
C PRO A 76 1.62 16.07 46.07
N PHE A 77 2.50 17.02 45.78
CA PHE A 77 3.73 16.79 45.04
C PHE A 77 4.91 17.60 45.63
N TRP A 78 6.13 17.09 45.42
CA TRP A 78 7.39 17.70 45.87
C TRP A 78 8.35 18.03 44.74
N SER A 79 8.36 17.19 43.69
CA SER A 79 9.19 17.37 42.51
C SER A 79 8.33 17.25 41.26
N SER A 80 8.83 17.76 40.15
CA SER A 80 8.22 17.61 38.84
C SER A 80 9.23 16.97 37.91
N GLN A 81 8.79 16.02 37.09
CA GLN A 81 9.59 15.43 36.03
C GLN A 81 9.39 16.23 34.75
N LEU A 82 10.48 16.49 34.03
CA LEU A 82 10.42 17.02 32.68
C LEU A 82 10.09 15.84 31.78
N VAL A 83 8.89 15.86 31.20
CA VAL A 83 8.47 14.85 30.24
C VAL A 83 8.48 15.51 28.86
N PRO A 84 9.03 14.83 27.82
CA PRO A 84 8.95 15.35 26.46
C PRO A 84 7.49 15.62 26.13
N PHE A 85 7.18 16.87 25.83
CA PHE A 85 5.86 17.25 25.37
C PHE A 85 5.71 16.72 23.95
N GLU A 86 4.78 15.80 23.74
CA GLU A 86 4.38 15.45 22.37
C GLU A 86 3.85 16.72 21.71
N PRO A 87 4.43 17.15 20.58
CA PRO A 87 3.95 18.32 19.87
C PRO A 87 2.47 18.11 19.55
N ARG A 88 1.61 19.04 19.97
CA ARG A 88 0.28 19.17 19.35
C ARG A 88 0.51 19.35 17.86
N GLY A 89 -0.10 18.50 17.03
CA GLY A 89 -0.04 18.69 15.59
C GLY A 89 -0.69 20.00 15.17
N ARG A 90 -0.51 20.31 13.89
CA ARG A 90 -0.93 21.57 13.28
C ARG A 90 -2.45 21.59 13.14
N ASP A 91 -3.03 22.78 13.25
CA ASP A 91 -4.45 22.98 12.97
C ASP A 91 -4.62 23.40 11.51
N LEU A 92 -5.05 22.47 10.68
CA LEU A 92 -5.23 22.68 9.24
C LEU A 92 -6.73 22.79 8.93
N MET A 93 -7.17 23.98 8.53
CA MET A 93 -8.54 24.19 8.06
C MET A 93 -8.59 24.05 6.54
N VAL A 94 -9.28 23.03 6.07
CA VAL A 94 -9.44 22.74 4.66
C VAL A 94 -10.70 23.43 4.16
N ILE A 95 -10.55 24.28 3.16
CA ILE A 95 -11.63 24.92 2.44
C ILE A 95 -11.74 24.22 1.09
N PHE A 96 -12.91 23.64 0.82
CA PHE A 96 -13.12 22.75 -0.30
C PHE A 96 -14.26 23.26 -1.19
N ASP A 97 -13.93 23.56 -2.45
CA ASP A 97 -14.90 24.04 -3.44
C ASP A 97 -15.80 22.89 -3.90
N VAL A 98 -17.10 23.06 -3.74
CA VAL A 98 -18.14 22.12 -4.18
C VAL A 98 -19.06 22.75 -5.24
N SER A 99 -18.61 23.83 -5.88
CA SER A 99 -19.37 24.44 -6.98
C SER A 99 -19.45 23.50 -8.19
N LYS A 100 -20.43 23.74 -9.07
CA LYS A 100 -20.68 22.89 -10.24
C LYS A 100 -19.47 22.81 -11.18
N SER A 101 -18.60 23.81 -11.23
CA SER A 101 -17.40 23.79 -12.09
C SER A 101 -16.40 22.71 -11.68
N MET A 102 -16.42 22.26 -10.42
CA MET A 102 -15.62 21.15 -9.93
C MET A 102 -16.05 19.78 -10.50
N LEU A 103 -17.21 19.69 -11.18
CA LEU A 103 -17.60 18.48 -11.92
C LEU A 103 -16.93 18.36 -13.29
N ALA A 104 -16.19 19.38 -13.74
CA ALA A 104 -15.44 19.30 -14.98
C ALA A 104 -14.45 18.12 -14.97
N THR A 105 -14.27 17.50 -16.14
CA THR A 105 -13.54 16.23 -16.33
C THR A 105 -12.19 16.42 -17.04
N ASP A 106 -11.67 17.64 -17.09
CA ASP A 106 -10.31 17.93 -17.56
C ASP A 106 -9.23 17.30 -16.67
N ILE A 107 -9.57 17.01 -15.41
CA ILE A 107 -8.80 16.13 -14.54
C ILE A 107 -9.69 14.92 -14.21
N ALA A 108 -9.22 13.72 -14.54
CA ALA A 108 -9.99 12.50 -14.33
C ALA A 108 -10.01 12.10 -12.83
N PRO A 109 -11.14 11.57 -12.31
CA PRO A 109 -12.44 11.41 -12.99
C PRO A 109 -13.26 12.71 -13.03
N SER A 110 -13.09 13.61 -12.06
CA SER A 110 -13.53 15.01 -12.08
C SER A 110 -12.61 15.83 -11.18
N ARG A 111 -12.59 17.17 -11.32
CA ARG A 111 -11.81 18.05 -10.42
C ARG A 111 -12.15 17.81 -8.95
N LEU A 112 -13.44 17.62 -8.62
CA LEU A 112 -13.93 17.34 -7.27
C LEU A 112 -13.35 16.05 -6.70
N GLU A 113 -13.46 14.96 -7.46
CA GLU A 113 -12.99 13.65 -7.01
C GLU A 113 -11.45 13.58 -6.93
N HIS A 114 -10.76 14.25 -7.84
CA HIS A 114 -9.30 14.41 -7.76
C HIS A 114 -8.90 15.20 -6.51
N ALA A 115 -9.58 16.30 -6.20
CA ALA A 115 -9.33 17.08 -4.99
C ALA A 115 -9.58 16.27 -3.71
N LYS A 116 -10.64 15.43 -3.67
CA LYS A 116 -10.89 14.51 -2.54
C LYS A 116 -9.74 13.52 -2.38
N PHE A 117 -9.27 12.94 -3.49
CA PHE A 117 -8.13 12.03 -3.48
C PHE A 117 -6.86 12.67 -2.90
N LEU A 118 -6.51 13.89 -3.36
CA LEU A 118 -5.37 14.64 -2.82
C LEU A 118 -5.51 14.93 -1.33
N LEU A 119 -6.70 15.30 -0.89
CA LEU A 119 -6.96 15.59 0.50
C LEU A 119 -6.80 14.35 1.39
N ARG A 120 -7.29 13.18 0.94
CA ARG A 120 -7.07 11.90 1.66
C ARG A 120 -5.58 11.58 1.79
N GLN A 121 -4.80 11.75 0.71
CA GLN A 121 -3.35 11.55 0.77
C GLN A 121 -2.66 12.48 1.77
N LEU A 122 -3.08 13.75 1.83
CA LEU A 122 -2.52 14.70 2.80
C LEU A 122 -2.83 14.33 4.25
N VAL A 123 -4.04 13.85 4.51
CA VAL A 123 -4.45 13.43 5.87
C VAL A 123 -3.66 12.19 6.29
N GLU A 124 -3.44 11.25 5.37
CA GLU A 124 -2.66 10.03 5.62
C GLU A 124 -1.16 10.33 5.86
N SER A 125 -0.60 11.34 5.18
CA SER A 125 0.80 11.73 5.34
C SER A 125 1.07 12.57 6.61
N ALA A 126 0.02 13.03 7.31
CA ALA A 126 0.12 13.89 8.48
C ALA A 126 -0.75 13.41 9.67
N PRO A 127 -0.48 12.22 10.25
CA PRO A 127 -1.35 11.57 11.24
C PRO A 127 -1.47 12.30 12.58
N ASN A 128 -0.53 13.20 12.89
CA ASN A 128 -0.53 13.94 14.17
C ASN A 128 -1.30 15.27 14.09
N ASP A 129 -1.69 15.72 12.90
CA ASP A 129 -2.36 17.00 12.69
C ASP A 129 -3.86 16.94 12.93
N ARG A 130 -4.45 18.10 13.22
CA ARG A 130 -5.89 18.25 13.29
C ARG A 130 -6.42 18.89 12.02
N PHE A 131 -7.38 18.24 11.40
CA PHE A 131 -8.02 18.71 10.18
C PHE A 131 -9.44 19.18 10.45
N GLY A 132 -9.83 20.29 9.85
CA GLY A 132 -11.20 20.78 9.78
C GLY A 132 -11.61 20.96 8.32
N LEU A 133 -12.91 20.89 8.02
CA LEU A 133 -13.43 20.94 6.65
C LEU A 133 -14.53 21.99 6.53
N VAL A 134 -14.36 22.90 5.60
CA VAL A 134 -15.33 23.93 5.20
C VAL A 134 -15.69 23.67 3.75
N ALA A 135 -16.95 23.35 3.48
CA ALA A 135 -17.46 23.24 2.12
C ALA A 135 -17.96 24.61 1.66
N PHE A 136 -17.65 25.01 0.43
CA PHE A 136 -18.11 26.28 -0.11
C PHE A 136 -18.48 26.25 -1.60
N ALA A 137 -19.42 27.11 -1.96
CA ALA A 137 -19.79 27.52 -3.31
C ALA A 137 -20.31 28.98 -3.23
N GLY A 138 -21.60 29.24 -3.48
CA GLY A 138 -22.19 30.56 -3.27
C GLY A 138 -22.35 30.95 -1.79
N LYS A 139 -22.35 29.95 -0.89
CA LYS A 139 -22.28 30.07 0.57
C LYS A 139 -21.17 29.15 1.09
N ALA A 140 -20.80 29.30 2.36
CA ALA A 140 -19.86 28.42 3.03
C ALA A 140 -20.39 27.96 4.39
N TYR A 141 -20.04 26.74 4.78
CA TYR A 141 -20.33 26.21 6.12
C TYR A 141 -19.26 25.23 6.59
N LEU A 142 -19.17 25.06 7.90
CA LEU A 142 -18.25 24.13 8.54
C LEU A 142 -18.86 22.72 8.47
N ALA A 143 -18.32 21.87 7.61
CA ALA A 143 -18.74 20.48 7.46
C ALA A 143 -18.17 19.59 8.59
N CYS A 144 -16.89 19.79 8.91
CA CYS A 144 -16.20 19.07 9.98
C CYS A 144 -15.43 20.05 10.88
N PRO A 145 -15.70 20.10 12.20
CA PRO A 145 -14.85 20.81 13.15
C PRO A 145 -13.43 20.23 13.18
N LEU A 146 -12.46 20.99 13.70
CA LEU A 146 -11.07 20.52 13.85
C LEU A 146 -11.02 19.24 14.70
N THR A 147 -10.55 18.15 14.09
CA THR A 147 -10.42 16.83 14.72
C THR A 147 -9.07 16.19 14.41
N SER A 148 -8.55 15.40 15.34
CA SER A 148 -7.39 14.51 15.13
C SER A 148 -7.79 13.12 14.63
N ASP A 149 -9.09 12.84 14.53
CA ASP A 149 -9.60 11.56 14.02
C ASP A 149 -9.62 11.59 12.49
N SER A 150 -8.60 11.02 11.87
CA SER A 150 -8.44 10.93 10.42
C SER A 150 -9.53 10.08 9.74
N LEU A 151 -10.05 9.06 10.45
CA LEU A 151 -11.10 8.19 9.91
C LEU A 151 -12.42 8.96 9.83
N ALA A 152 -12.81 9.64 10.91
CA ALA A 152 -14.00 10.48 10.93
C ALA A 152 -13.89 11.62 9.92
N PHE A 153 -12.72 12.26 9.82
CA PHE A 153 -12.49 13.31 8.82
C PHE A 153 -12.65 12.78 7.39
N THR A 154 -12.13 11.59 7.09
CA THR A 154 -12.23 10.98 5.76
C THR A 154 -13.68 10.69 5.37
N GLN A 155 -14.54 10.29 6.31
CA GLN A 155 -15.97 10.13 6.05
C GLN A 155 -16.63 11.44 5.61
N TYR A 156 -16.28 12.57 6.24
CA TYR A 156 -16.78 13.88 5.81
C TYR A 156 -16.29 14.28 4.41
N ILE A 157 -15.08 13.86 4.00
CA ILE A 157 -14.60 14.08 2.63
C ILE A 157 -15.46 13.29 1.64
N ASP A 158 -15.81 12.06 1.97
CA ASP A 158 -16.58 11.16 1.10
C ASP A 158 -18.00 11.69 0.85
N GLU A 159 -18.61 12.34 1.86
CA GLU A 159 -19.94 12.94 1.79
C GLU A 159 -20.01 14.21 0.93
N LEU A 160 -18.88 14.88 0.65
CA LEU A 160 -18.88 16.11 -0.15
C LEU A 160 -19.36 15.87 -1.58
N ASN A 161 -20.30 16.68 -2.05
CA ASN A 161 -20.80 16.68 -3.42
C ASN A 161 -21.30 18.08 -3.80
N THR A 162 -21.72 18.31 -5.04
CA THR A 162 -22.19 19.65 -5.44
C THR A 162 -23.52 20.06 -4.78
N ASP A 163 -24.30 19.11 -4.26
CA ASP A 163 -25.57 19.37 -3.58
C ASP A 163 -25.40 19.74 -2.11
N THR A 164 -24.19 19.54 -1.57
CA THR A 164 -23.73 19.94 -0.24
C THR A 164 -23.95 21.44 -0.03
N VAL A 165 -23.59 22.27 -1.03
CA VAL A 165 -23.94 23.69 -1.07
C VAL A 165 -24.83 23.95 -2.32
N PRO A 166 -26.17 23.94 -2.18
CA PRO A 166 -27.07 24.06 -3.33
C PRO A 166 -27.04 25.45 -3.99
N LEU A 167 -26.57 26.48 -3.28
CA LEU A 167 -26.39 27.81 -3.85
C LEU A 167 -25.12 27.85 -4.70
N GLY A 168 -25.28 27.95 -6.02
CA GLY A 168 -24.17 28.10 -6.96
C GLY A 168 -23.41 29.42 -6.82
N GLY A 169 -22.23 29.48 -7.44
CA GLY A 169 -21.28 30.59 -7.35
C GLY A 169 -20.03 30.21 -6.55
N THR A 170 -19.13 31.17 -6.37
CA THR A 170 -17.85 30.98 -5.67
C THR A 170 -17.61 32.20 -4.77
N ASN A 171 -17.93 32.07 -3.48
CA ASN A 171 -17.79 33.12 -2.47
C ASN A 171 -16.66 32.78 -1.49
N LEU A 172 -15.45 33.21 -1.84
CA LEU A 172 -14.25 32.91 -1.07
C LEU A 172 -14.22 33.68 0.27
N GLU A 173 -14.72 34.92 0.30
CA GLU A 173 -14.85 35.72 1.53
C GLU A 173 -15.63 34.96 2.62
N ALA A 174 -16.79 34.38 2.27
CA ALA A 174 -17.61 33.63 3.20
C ALA A 174 -16.87 32.40 3.75
N ALA A 175 -16.15 31.68 2.89
CA ALA A 175 -15.39 30.50 3.26
C ALA A 175 -14.23 30.83 4.22
N LEU A 176 -13.47 31.87 3.92
CA LEU A 176 -12.37 32.34 4.78
C LEU A 176 -12.89 32.82 6.14
N ARG A 177 -14.04 33.50 6.18
CA ARG A 177 -14.66 33.95 7.44
C ARG A 177 -15.08 32.78 8.33
N VAL A 178 -15.68 31.74 7.74
CA VAL A 178 -16.06 30.51 8.48
C VAL A 178 -14.81 29.80 9.00
N ALA A 179 -13.76 29.67 8.19
CA ALA A 179 -12.48 29.09 8.59
C ALA A 179 -11.85 29.87 9.78
N GLU A 180 -11.84 31.20 9.71
CA GLU A 180 -11.31 32.06 10.79
C GLU A 180 -12.12 31.91 12.10
N GLN A 181 -13.45 31.79 12.01
CA GLN A 181 -14.31 31.55 13.17
C GLN A 181 -14.07 30.17 13.79
N ALA A 182 -13.92 29.13 12.97
CA ALA A 182 -13.61 27.78 13.44
C ALA A 182 -12.26 27.74 14.19
N PHE A 183 -11.28 28.55 13.76
CA PHE A 183 -10.02 28.72 14.50
C PHE A 183 -10.16 29.48 15.82
N LYS A 184 -11.12 30.41 15.97
CA LYS A 184 -11.35 31.11 17.27
C LYS A 184 -11.87 30.16 18.35
N ALA A 185 -12.57 29.09 17.95
CA ALA A 185 -13.01 28.04 18.87
C ALA A 185 -11.88 27.11 19.34
N ALA A 186 -10.72 27.11 18.66
CA ALA A 186 -9.58 26.24 18.95
C ALA A 186 -8.38 27.00 19.54
N ALA A 187 -7.83 26.50 20.65
CA ALA A 187 -6.62 27.07 21.30
C ALA A 187 -5.34 26.34 20.83
N GLY A 188 -4.62 26.94 19.86
CA GLY A 188 -3.34 26.43 19.32
C GLY A 188 -2.59 27.47 18.48
N GLY A 189 -1.25 27.38 18.40
CA GLY A 189 -0.36 28.37 17.76
C GLY A 189 -0.05 28.13 16.28
N ASN A 190 0.05 26.86 15.85
CA ASN A 190 0.43 26.51 14.48
C ASN A 190 -0.81 26.22 13.61
N ARG A 191 -1.30 27.23 12.90
CA ARG A 191 -2.52 27.17 12.08
C ARG A 191 -2.19 27.36 10.60
N GLY A 192 -2.91 26.67 9.73
CA GLY A 192 -2.82 26.87 8.28
C GLY A 192 -4.16 26.66 7.61
N ILE A 193 -4.42 27.37 6.52
CA ILE A 193 -5.62 27.14 5.69
C ILE A 193 -5.18 26.48 4.40
N LEU A 194 -5.89 25.44 3.97
CA LEU A 194 -5.68 24.75 2.72
C LEU A 194 -6.92 24.89 1.84
N LEU A 195 -6.81 25.55 0.70
CA LEU A 195 -7.90 25.83 -0.23
C LEU A 195 -7.78 24.96 -1.47
N PHE A 196 -8.82 24.19 -1.79
CA PHE A 196 -8.97 23.48 -3.06
C PHE A 196 -10.05 24.17 -3.88
N THR A 197 -9.71 24.72 -5.05
CA THR A 197 -10.65 25.43 -5.92
C THR A 197 -10.16 25.47 -7.37
N ASP A 198 -11.08 25.67 -8.30
CA ASP A 198 -10.80 25.95 -9.71
C ASP A 198 -11.03 27.43 -10.09
N GLY A 199 -11.68 28.22 -9.23
CA GLY A 199 -12.27 29.49 -9.62
C GLY A 199 -11.66 30.74 -8.97
N ASP A 200 -11.98 31.89 -9.57
CA ASP A 200 -11.79 33.21 -8.96
C ASP A 200 -12.99 33.56 -8.08
N GLU A 201 -12.82 34.55 -7.20
CA GLU A 201 -13.91 35.04 -6.37
C GLU A 201 -15.01 35.70 -7.24
N LEU A 202 -16.12 34.99 -7.46
CA LEU A 202 -17.26 35.48 -8.25
C LEU A 202 -18.16 36.44 -7.44
N ALA A 203 -18.09 36.36 -6.10
CA ALA A 203 -18.79 37.25 -5.19
C ALA A 203 -18.02 37.40 -3.87
N GLY A 204 -17.90 38.64 -3.36
CA GLY A 204 -17.19 38.95 -2.11
C GLY A 204 -15.97 39.86 -2.32
N ASN A 205 -15.35 40.29 -1.22
CA ASN A 205 -14.06 40.98 -1.23
C ASN A 205 -13.10 40.32 -0.23
N SER A 206 -12.45 39.24 -0.65
CA SER A 206 -11.51 38.47 0.16
C SER A 206 -10.26 39.25 0.59
N ALA A 207 -9.93 40.39 -0.04
CA ALA A 207 -8.72 41.16 0.27
C ALA A 207 -8.65 41.64 1.72
N ALA A 208 -9.79 42.00 2.32
CA ALA A 208 -9.83 42.40 3.74
C ALA A 208 -9.49 41.23 4.68
N LEU A 209 -10.02 40.04 4.41
CA LEU A 209 -9.76 38.83 5.19
C LEU A 209 -8.35 38.29 4.99
N VAL A 210 -7.80 38.34 3.77
CA VAL A 210 -6.40 37.99 3.49
C VAL A 210 -5.43 38.85 4.31
N ASN A 211 -5.73 40.15 4.45
CA ASN A 211 -4.97 41.04 5.33
C ASN A 211 -5.06 40.64 6.81
N GLU A 212 -6.22 40.17 7.29
CA GLU A 212 -6.38 39.65 8.65
C GLU A 212 -5.61 38.35 8.88
N LEU A 213 -5.63 37.43 7.92
CA LEU A 213 -4.85 36.19 7.94
C LEU A 213 -3.35 36.48 8.00
N ARG A 214 -2.87 37.45 7.19
CA ARG A 214 -1.49 37.94 7.23
C ARG A 214 -1.12 38.48 8.61
N LYS A 215 -1.97 39.34 9.20
CA LYS A 215 -1.74 39.89 10.56
C LYS A 215 -1.64 38.80 11.63
N ARG A 216 -2.39 37.72 11.46
CA ARG A 216 -2.41 36.57 12.36
C ARG A 216 -1.38 35.49 12.02
N GLN A 217 -0.57 35.70 10.99
CA GLN A 217 0.44 34.74 10.52
C GLN A 217 -0.14 33.37 10.15
N ILE A 218 -1.37 33.33 9.64
CA ILE A 218 -2.01 32.10 9.15
C ILE A 218 -1.75 32.02 7.64
N PRO A 219 -0.86 31.13 7.16
CA PRO A 219 -0.61 30.96 5.74
C PRO A 219 -1.80 30.28 5.06
N LEU A 220 -2.05 30.70 3.82
CA LEU A 220 -3.07 30.11 2.94
C LEU A 220 -2.38 29.33 1.82
N PHE A 221 -2.46 28.01 1.91
CA PHE A 221 -2.01 27.07 0.89
C PHE A 221 -3.15 26.86 -0.11
N ILE A 222 -2.86 26.95 -1.41
CA ILE A 222 -3.89 26.87 -2.44
C ILE A 222 -3.52 25.78 -3.45
N VAL A 223 -4.44 24.86 -3.67
CA VAL A 223 -4.43 23.84 -4.71
C VAL A 223 -5.41 24.27 -5.80
N GLY A 224 -4.86 24.73 -6.92
CA GLY A 224 -5.63 25.06 -8.11
C GLY A 224 -5.92 23.81 -8.94
N LEU A 225 -7.18 23.60 -9.32
CA LEU A 225 -7.62 22.46 -10.12
C LEU A 225 -8.13 22.89 -11.49
N GLY A 226 -7.59 22.28 -12.55
CA GLY A 226 -8.01 22.50 -13.93
C GLY A 226 -6.96 23.22 -14.78
N ASP A 227 -7.31 23.47 -16.04
CA ASP A 227 -6.44 24.13 -17.00
C ASP A 227 -6.72 25.65 -17.10
N PRO A 228 -5.69 26.52 -16.99
CA PRO A 228 -5.86 27.97 -17.09
C PRO A 228 -6.00 28.47 -18.54
N GLU A 229 -5.49 27.73 -19.53
CA GLU A 229 -5.52 28.12 -20.94
C GLU A 229 -6.79 27.59 -21.61
N VAL A 230 -7.11 26.32 -21.36
CA VAL A 230 -8.24 25.60 -21.97
C VAL A 230 -9.40 25.46 -20.99
N GLY A 231 -10.57 25.96 -21.37
CA GLY A 231 -11.79 25.81 -20.55
C GLY A 231 -12.43 24.44 -20.73
N ALA A 232 -12.78 23.79 -19.63
CA ALA A 232 -13.45 22.50 -19.63
C ALA A 232 -14.97 22.66 -19.55
N PRO A 233 -15.78 21.93 -20.34
CA PRO A 233 -17.23 22.00 -20.25
C PRO A 233 -17.70 21.40 -18.92
N VAL A 234 -18.71 22.04 -18.31
CA VAL A 234 -19.26 21.58 -17.03
C VAL A 234 -20.43 20.63 -17.27
N PRO A 235 -20.40 19.38 -16.76
CA PRO A 235 -21.51 18.44 -16.91
C PRO A 235 -22.67 18.77 -15.96
N GLU A 236 -23.90 18.45 -16.38
CA GLU A 236 -25.13 18.46 -15.58
C GLU A 236 -25.40 17.06 -14.98
N ALA A 237 -26.34 16.99 -14.03
CA ALA A 237 -26.67 15.75 -13.31
C ALA A 237 -27.25 14.64 -14.21
N ASP A 238 -27.78 14.99 -15.38
CA ASP A 238 -28.30 14.07 -16.40
C ASP A 238 -27.22 13.58 -17.38
N GLY A 239 -25.96 14.00 -17.20
CA GLY A 239 -24.85 13.68 -18.09
C GLY A 239 -24.77 14.56 -19.33
N THR A 240 -25.69 15.52 -19.51
CA THR A 240 -25.59 16.53 -20.57
C THR A 240 -24.59 17.62 -20.17
N LEU A 241 -24.13 18.40 -21.15
CA LEU A 241 -23.23 19.53 -20.87
C LEU A 241 -24.05 20.79 -20.60
N LYS A 242 -23.68 21.52 -19.56
CA LYS A 242 -24.35 22.75 -19.15
C LYS A 242 -24.27 23.80 -20.25
N ARG A 243 -25.42 24.42 -20.55
CA ARG A 243 -25.54 25.49 -21.55
C ARG A 243 -26.07 26.77 -20.93
N ASP A 244 -25.67 27.90 -21.49
CA ASP A 244 -26.22 29.20 -21.12
C ASP A 244 -27.60 29.45 -21.75
N ALA A 245 -28.23 30.58 -21.41
CA ALA A 245 -29.53 30.97 -21.96
C ALA A 245 -29.53 31.20 -23.48
N SER A 246 -28.35 31.30 -24.11
CA SER A 246 -28.16 31.42 -25.56
C SER A 246 -27.88 30.08 -26.25
N GLY A 247 -27.82 28.97 -25.49
CA GLY A 247 -27.56 27.62 -25.99
C GLY A 247 -26.07 27.27 -26.14
N GLN A 248 -25.14 28.16 -25.77
CA GLN A 248 -23.70 27.91 -25.83
C GLN A 248 -23.24 27.10 -24.62
N LEU A 249 -22.20 26.27 -24.82
CA LEU A 249 -21.62 25.44 -23.77
C LEU A 249 -20.91 26.30 -22.71
N ILE A 250 -21.28 26.12 -21.44
CA ILE A 250 -20.59 26.78 -20.34
C ILE A 250 -19.28 26.03 -20.08
N THR A 251 -18.17 26.75 -20.20
CA THR A 251 -16.83 26.24 -19.92
C THR A 251 -16.24 26.91 -18.67
N SER A 252 -15.50 26.15 -17.86
CA SER A 252 -14.80 26.63 -16.67
C SER A 252 -13.28 26.59 -16.88
N LYS A 253 -12.61 27.71 -16.59
CA LYS A 253 -11.16 27.89 -16.68
C LYS A 253 -10.57 28.11 -15.29
N LEU A 254 -9.35 27.63 -15.07
CA LEU A 254 -8.64 27.86 -13.80
C LEU A 254 -8.16 29.30 -13.68
N ALA A 255 -8.55 29.98 -12.59
CA ALA A 255 -8.10 31.34 -12.27
C ALA A 255 -6.72 31.39 -11.60
N GLU A 256 -5.69 30.86 -12.25
CA GLU A 256 -4.36 30.65 -11.64
C GLU A 256 -3.68 31.94 -11.15
N THR A 257 -3.82 33.06 -11.87
CA THR A 257 -3.13 34.30 -11.54
C THR A 257 -3.62 34.92 -10.24
N SER A 258 -4.94 34.95 -10.00
CA SER A 258 -5.52 35.51 -8.78
C SER A 258 -5.20 34.63 -7.57
N LEU A 259 -5.30 33.30 -7.73
CA LEU A 259 -4.97 32.32 -6.69
C LEU A 259 -3.48 32.39 -6.28
N LYS A 260 -2.55 32.49 -7.23
CA LYS A 260 -1.12 32.67 -6.93
C LYS A 260 -0.86 33.92 -6.09
N LYS A 261 -1.48 35.04 -6.46
CA LYS A 261 -1.36 36.30 -5.73
C LYS A 261 -1.87 36.15 -4.30
N LEU A 262 -3.04 35.51 -4.14
CA LEU A 262 -3.71 35.33 -2.85
C LEU A 262 -2.89 34.44 -1.89
N ALA A 263 -2.30 33.34 -2.39
CA ALA A 263 -1.39 32.51 -1.60
C ALA A 263 -0.13 33.28 -1.17
N GLY A 264 0.50 34.00 -2.11
CA GLY A 264 1.72 34.77 -1.85
C GLY A 264 1.52 35.89 -0.81
N GLU A 265 0.34 36.51 -0.82
CA GLU A 265 -0.02 37.57 0.12
C GLU A 265 -0.08 37.13 1.59
N THR A 266 -0.32 35.86 1.89
CA THR A 266 -0.39 35.32 3.26
C THR A 266 0.90 34.62 3.71
N GLY A 267 1.90 34.52 2.84
CA GLY A 267 3.11 33.71 3.07
C GLY A 267 2.90 32.21 2.88
N GLY A 268 1.78 31.82 2.25
CA GLY A 268 1.49 30.45 1.83
C GLY A 268 2.15 30.09 0.50
N VAL A 269 1.68 29.01 -0.13
CA VAL A 269 2.15 28.54 -1.43
C VAL A 269 0.97 28.16 -2.31
N TYR A 270 1.09 28.45 -3.60
CA TYR A 270 0.15 28.00 -4.63
C TYR A 270 0.76 26.82 -5.39
N VAL A 271 -0.07 25.82 -5.66
CA VAL A 271 0.27 24.66 -6.47
C VAL A 271 -0.89 24.39 -7.43
N ARG A 272 -0.58 24.13 -8.70
CA ARG A 272 -1.57 23.59 -9.65
C ARG A 272 -1.49 22.07 -9.60
N SER A 273 -2.62 21.41 -9.33
CA SER A 273 -2.68 19.96 -9.31
C SER A 273 -3.20 19.41 -10.63
N THR A 274 -2.53 18.38 -11.13
CA THR A 274 -2.83 17.65 -12.36
C THR A 274 -2.75 16.15 -12.10
N VAL A 275 -3.13 15.33 -13.08
CA VAL A 275 -3.01 13.85 -12.97
C VAL A 275 -1.54 13.41 -12.90
N THR A 276 -0.62 14.13 -13.56
CA THR A 276 0.81 13.78 -13.64
C THR A 276 1.64 14.38 -12.53
N ASP A 277 1.28 15.58 -12.05
CA ASP A 277 1.90 16.25 -10.92
C ASP A 277 0.81 16.73 -9.96
N THR A 278 0.74 16.09 -8.79
CA THR A 278 -0.20 16.45 -7.74
C THR A 278 0.24 17.72 -7.00
N GLY A 279 1.53 18.05 -7.04
CA GLY A 279 2.21 19.12 -6.33
C GLY A 279 2.06 19.10 -4.80
N LEU A 280 1.56 17.98 -4.25
CA LEU A 280 1.28 17.79 -2.83
C LEU A 280 2.55 17.93 -1.97
N ALA A 281 3.68 17.44 -2.47
CA ALA A 281 4.97 17.49 -1.78
C ALA A 281 5.42 18.93 -1.43
N VAL A 282 5.09 19.92 -2.26
CA VAL A 282 5.43 21.33 -2.00
C VAL A 282 4.62 21.86 -0.82
N ILE A 283 3.33 21.53 -0.77
CA ILE A 283 2.43 21.89 0.32
C ILE A 283 2.85 21.19 1.60
N GLU A 284 3.11 19.89 1.57
CA GLU A 284 3.57 19.12 2.73
C GLU A 284 4.87 19.69 3.31
N ASN A 285 5.85 19.99 2.46
CA ASN A 285 7.12 20.58 2.90
C ASN A 285 6.92 21.96 3.53
N ARG A 286 5.96 22.76 3.03
CA ARG A 286 5.64 24.06 3.62
C ARG A 286 4.88 23.92 4.93
N ILE A 287 3.94 22.97 5.04
CA ILE A 287 3.20 22.63 6.26
C ILE A 287 4.16 22.11 7.34
N LYS A 288 5.18 21.30 6.98
CA LYS A 288 6.27 20.87 7.88
C LYS A 288 7.06 22.05 8.46
N ARG A 289 7.24 23.13 7.71
CA ARG A 289 7.94 24.33 8.19
C ARG A 289 7.11 25.19 9.15
N LEU A 290 5.81 24.92 9.34
CA LEU A 290 5.02 25.56 10.39
C LEU A 290 5.42 25.08 11.79
N ASP A 291 6.12 23.95 11.89
CA ASP A 291 6.52 23.32 13.15
C ASP A 291 7.72 24.04 13.82
N THR A 292 8.51 24.77 13.05
CA THR A 292 9.85 25.22 13.48
C THR A 292 9.84 26.49 14.35
N ALA A 293 8.71 27.19 14.46
CA ALA A 293 8.68 28.52 15.10
C ALA A 293 8.37 28.50 16.62
N GLU A 294 7.70 27.48 17.15
CA GLU A 294 7.28 27.46 18.59
C GLU A 294 7.65 26.17 19.37
N GLN A 295 8.12 25.10 18.71
CA GLN A 295 8.17 23.76 19.33
C GLN A 295 9.56 23.33 19.82
N GLN A 296 10.63 24.10 19.58
CA GLN A 296 11.94 23.81 20.16
C GLN A 296 11.99 24.26 21.63
N GLY A 297 11.50 23.42 22.55
CA GLY A 297 11.86 23.52 23.97
C GLY A 297 10.73 23.50 24.99
N ALA A 298 9.47 23.25 24.61
CA ALA A 298 8.37 23.21 25.58
C ALA A 298 8.37 21.90 26.39
N GLN A 299 9.34 21.69 27.28
CA GLN A 299 9.30 20.61 28.25
C GLN A 299 8.16 20.91 29.24
N ARG A 300 7.18 20.00 29.36
CA ARG A 300 6.16 20.13 30.40
C ARG A 300 6.67 19.47 31.67
N THR A 301 6.67 20.24 32.75
CA THR A 301 6.92 19.72 34.10
C THR A 301 5.65 19.02 34.60
N LEU A 302 5.66 17.68 34.62
CA LEU A 302 4.60 16.91 35.26
C LEU A 302 4.93 16.72 36.74
N PRO A 303 4.08 17.18 37.69
CA PRO A 303 4.32 16.98 39.11
C PRO A 303 4.29 15.49 39.47
N ILE A 304 5.32 14.99 40.16
CA ILE A 304 5.37 13.63 40.68
C ILE A 304 4.51 13.58 41.95
N GLU A 305 3.36 12.93 41.84
CA GLU A 305 2.41 12.84 42.93
C GLU A 305 2.87 11.88 44.03
N LYS A 306 2.66 12.30 45.27
CA LYS A 306 2.98 11.56 46.50
C LYS A 306 1.73 11.31 47.35
N PHE A 307 0.55 11.26 46.73
CA PHE A 307 -0.69 10.91 47.42
C PHE A 307 -0.66 9.55 48.14
N PRO A 308 0.12 8.52 47.71
CA PRO A 308 0.18 7.24 48.44
C PRO A 308 0.65 7.40 49.90
N LEU A 309 1.54 8.35 50.21
CA LEU A 309 2.00 8.58 51.58
C LEU A 309 0.87 9.05 52.50
N ALA A 310 0.05 10.00 52.03
CA ALA A 310 -1.12 10.47 52.75
C ALA A 310 -2.17 9.36 52.88
N LEU A 311 -2.35 8.54 51.84
CA LEU A 311 -3.29 7.42 51.85
C LEU A 311 -2.86 6.30 52.82
N ILE A 312 -1.58 5.98 52.90
CA ILE A 312 -1.03 5.04 53.90
C ILE A 312 -1.24 5.58 55.32
N ALA A 313 -0.98 6.87 55.56
CA ALA A 313 -1.23 7.48 56.87
C ALA A 313 -2.72 7.40 57.27
N ALA A 314 -3.64 7.63 56.32
CA ALA A 314 -5.07 7.43 56.53
C ALA A 314 -5.40 5.97 56.86
N ALA A 315 -4.84 5.01 56.11
CA ALA A 315 -5.06 3.59 56.35
C ALA A 315 -4.58 3.15 57.74
N ILE A 316 -3.41 3.62 58.19
CA ILE A 316 -2.90 3.35 59.54
C ILE A 316 -3.85 3.87 60.62
N CYS A 317 -4.31 5.12 60.49
CA CYS A 317 -5.22 5.72 61.46
C CYS A 317 -6.56 4.97 61.51
N LEU A 318 -7.06 4.53 60.36
CA LEU A 318 -8.29 3.72 60.25
C LEU A 318 -8.11 2.33 60.91
N VAL A 319 -6.99 1.66 60.66
CA VAL A 319 -6.67 0.36 61.27
C VAL A 319 -6.57 0.50 62.79
N LEU A 320 -5.87 1.54 63.28
CA LEU A 320 -5.81 1.86 64.72
C LEU A 320 -7.20 2.14 65.30
N TYR A 321 -8.07 2.83 64.56
CA TYR A 321 -9.45 3.10 64.98
C TYR A 321 -10.27 1.80 65.18
N PHE A 322 -10.06 0.79 64.33
CA PHE A 322 -10.71 -0.52 64.47
C PHE A 322 -10.08 -1.39 65.57
N LEU A 323 -8.76 -1.32 65.76
CA LEU A 323 -8.05 -2.05 66.82
C LEU A 323 -8.37 -1.54 68.22
N LEU A 324 -8.60 -0.24 68.38
CA LEU A 324 -8.98 0.34 69.67
C LEU A 324 -10.45 0.08 69.98
N SER A 325 -10.72 -0.87 70.87
CA SER A 325 -12.05 -1.07 71.45
C SER A 325 -12.36 0.00 72.51
N GLU A 326 -13.62 0.46 72.54
CA GLU A 326 -14.14 1.41 73.55
C GLU A 326 -14.24 0.78 74.94
N ARG A 327 -14.24 -0.55 75.01
CA ARG A 327 -14.18 -1.31 76.26
C ARG A 327 -12.71 -1.50 76.67
N PRO A 328 -12.34 -1.24 77.94
CA PRO A 328 -11.08 -1.74 78.46
C PRO A 328 -11.13 -3.27 78.32
N LEU A 329 -10.16 -3.87 77.63
CA LEU A 329 -10.03 -5.32 77.65
C LEU A 329 -9.72 -5.71 79.09
N GLU A 330 -10.68 -6.29 79.81
CA GLU A 330 -10.38 -7.12 80.97
C GLU A 330 -9.73 -8.39 80.44
N TYR A 331 -8.41 -8.36 80.35
CA TYR A 331 -7.62 -9.47 79.85
C TYR A 331 -7.43 -10.49 80.98
N ARG A 332 -8.37 -11.42 81.17
CA ARG A 332 -8.03 -12.73 81.76
C ARG A 332 -7.32 -13.51 80.67
N PHE A 333 -6.06 -13.84 80.94
CA PHE A 333 -5.11 -14.49 80.04
C PHE A 333 -5.73 -15.72 79.34
N SER A 334 -6.11 -15.58 78.07
CA SER A 334 -6.07 -16.68 77.10
C SER A 334 -5.93 -16.11 75.69
N ARG A 335 -4.74 -16.33 75.13
CA ARG A 335 -4.17 -15.95 73.82
C ARG A 335 -5.17 -15.57 72.71
N PRO A 336 -5.04 -14.42 72.02
CA PRO A 336 -5.76 -14.15 70.78
C PRO A 336 -4.80 -14.39 69.60
N LYS A 337 -4.59 -15.66 69.21
CA LYS A 337 -3.88 -15.96 67.96
C LYS A 337 -4.92 -16.00 66.82
N SER A 338 -5.36 -14.87 66.27
CA SER A 338 -6.00 -14.90 64.92
C SER A 338 -6.31 -13.56 64.25
N ALA A 339 -6.72 -12.49 64.94
CA ALA A 339 -7.27 -11.32 64.21
C ALA A 339 -6.25 -10.22 63.88
N ALA A 340 -5.29 -9.93 64.76
CA ALA A 340 -4.34 -8.83 64.54
C ALA A 340 -3.17 -9.18 63.60
N LEU A 341 -2.94 -10.47 63.33
CA LEU A 341 -1.83 -10.94 62.50
C LEU A 341 -2.17 -10.99 60.99
N LEU A 342 -3.45 -10.90 60.61
CA LEU A 342 -3.87 -11.01 59.20
C LEU A 342 -3.85 -9.69 58.42
N LEU A 343 -3.76 -8.52 59.08
CA LEU A 343 -3.70 -7.21 58.41
C LEU A 343 -2.27 -6.71 58.15
N LEU A 344 -1.29 -7.23 58.89
CA LEU A 344 0.13 -6.91 58.73
C LEU A 344 0.72 -7.33 57.37
N PRO A 345 0.43 -8.52 56.81
CA PRO A 345 0.95 -8.91 55.49
C PRO A 345 0.32 -8.11 54.34
N ALA A 346 -0.97 -7.74 54.43
CA ALA A 346 -1.62 -6.88 53.42
C ALA A 346 -1.03 -5.46 53.39
N MET A 347 -0.66 -4.93 54.55
CA MET A 347 0.01 -3.63 54.67
C MET A 347 1.48 -3.68 54.19
N LEU A 348 2.19 -4.80 54.42
CA LEU A 348 3.54 -5.01 53.89
C LEU A 348 3.54 -5.19 52.36
N PHE A 349 2.52 -5.83 51.78
CA PHE A 349 2.40 -6.02 50.33
C PHE A 349 2.15 -4.70 49.58
N LEU A 350 1.39 -3.77 50.19
CA LEU A 350 1.20 -2.40 49.68
C LEU A 350 2.46 -1.52 49.78
N LEU A 351 3.35 -1.80 50.74
CA LEU A 351 4.66 -1.14 50.87
C LEU A 351 5.70 -1.72 49.90
N ALA A 352 5.63 -3.02 49.58
CA ALA A 352 6.56 -3.67 48.64
C ALA A 352 6.35 -3.24 47.18
N GLY A 353 5.12 -2.86 46.78
CA GLY A 353 4.83 -2.36 45.43
C GLY A 353 5.31 -0.93 45.14
N ALA A 354 5.80 -0.19 46.16
CA ALA A 354 6.17 1.22 46.04
C ALA A 354 7.70 1.47 46.07
N ALA A 355 8.52 0.42 46.14
CA ALA A 355 9.96 0.53 46.32
C ALA A 355 10.75 -0.34 45.31
N ALA A 356 10.53 -0.11 44.02
CA ALA A 356 11.59 -0.29 43.04
C ALA A 356 12.13 1.10 42.70
N PRO A 357 13.27 1.53 43.27
CA PRO A 357 13.95 2.69 42.74
C PRO A 357 14.51 2.29 41.38
N GLU A 358 13.84 2.67 40.30
CA GLU A 358 14.54 2.82 39.02
C GLU A 358 15.68 3.80 39.28
N LYS A 359 16.91 3.32 39.06
CA LYS A 359 18.11 4.17 39.07
C LYS A 359 17.81 5.34 38.15
N PRO A 360 18.04 6.59 38.58
CA PRO A 360 18.01 7.70 37.64
C PRO A 360 19.15 7.48 36.66
N GLU A 361 18.82 7.07 35.43
CA GLU A 361 19.66 7.36 34.28
C GLU A 361 19.79 8.88 34.25
N THR A 362 20.96 9.35 34.66
CA THR A 362 21.42 10.70 34.41
C THR A 362 21.35 10.95 32.91
N ALA A 363 20.33 11.69 32.49
CA ALA A 363 20.35 12.36 31.19
C ALA A 363 21.63 13.23 31.15
N PRO A 364 22.50 13.06 30.14
CA PRO A 364 23.67 13.91 30.00
C PRO A 364 23.23 15.36 29.82
N ALA A 365 23.81 16.26 30.61
CA ALA A 365 23.61 17.68 30.49
C ALA A 365 23.99 18.14 29.07
N GLN A 366 23.03 18.71 28.34
CA GLN A 366 23.29 19.37 27.07
C GLN A 366 24.14 20.62 27.32
N GLN A 367 25.41 20.54 26.96
CA GLN A 367 26.27 21.70 26.76
C GLN A 367 25.83 22.47 25.49
N PRO A 368 26.15 23.77 25.37
CA PRO A 368 25.74 24.59 24.23
C PRO A 368 26.21 23.98 22.92
N LYS A 369 25.34 24.03 21.89
CA LYS A 369 25.63 23.62 20.50
C LYS A 369 26.86 24.36 19.98
N GLU A 370 28.02 23.70 20.08
CA GLU A 370 29.09 23.86 19.13
C GLU A 370 28.86 22.91 17.94
N ILE A 371 29.33 23.36 16.79
CA ILE A 371 29.12 22.81 15.45
C ILE A 371 29.45 21.30 15.46
N PRO A 372 28.55 20.38 15.02
CA PRO A 372 28.82 18.95 15.13
C PRO A 372 30.01 18.52 14.26
N VAL A 373 31.13 18.24 14.93
CA VAL A 373 32.06 17.20 14.51
C VAL A 373 31.46 15.88 15.00
N GLU A 374 31.26 14.92 14.10
CA GLU A 374 30.68 13.60 14.39
C GLU A 374 31.46 12.96 15.57
N PRO A 375 30.87 12.78 16.77
CA PRO A 375 31.59 12.19 17.89
C PRO A 375 31.89 10.72 17.55
N GLU A 376 33.10 10.26 17.90
CA GLU A 376 33.46 8.86 17.69
C GLU A 376 32.49 7.94 18.45
N PRO A 377 32.09 6.81 17.84
CA PRO A 377 31.13 5.90 18.43
C PRO A 377 31.63 5.40 19.81
N PRO A 378 30.73 5.25 20.80
CA PRO A 378 31.10 4.77 22.14
C PRO A 378 31.76 3.40 22.07
N SER A 379 32.70 3.09 22.98
CA SER A 379 33.45 1.83 22.95
C SER A 379 32.75 0.67 23.68
N ASP A 380 31.77 0.94 24.56
CA ASP A 380 31.03 -0.12 25.27
C ASP A 380 29.97 -0.76 24.35
N PRO A 381 29.97 -2.10 24.17
CA PRO A 381 28.99 -2.76 23.30
C PRO A 381 27.52 -2.55 23.69
N ALA A 382 27.20 -2.27 24.97
CA ALA A 382 25.82 -2.00 25.39
C ALA A 382 25.36 -0.59 24.98
N GLU A 383 26.23 0.41 25.13
CA GLU A 383 25.98 1.76 24.62
C GLU A 383 25.90 1.78 23.09
N LEU A 384 26.76 1.01 22.41
CA LEU A 384 26.68 0.82 20.96
C LEU A 384 25.37 0.18 20.52
N TYR A 385 24.87 -0.83 21.25
CA TYR A 385 23.58 -1.44 20.98
C TYR A 385 22.42 -0.43 21.13
N ASN A 386 22.44 0.37 22.20
CA ASN A 386 21.43 1.39 22.42
C ASN A 386 21.47 2.46 21.31
N LEU A 387 22.66 2.91 20.91
CA LEU A 387 22.84 3.83 19.79
C LEU A 387 22.35 3.22 18.47
N ALA A 388 22.65 1.95 18.21
CA ALA A 388 22.17 1.23 17.03
C ALA A 388 20.63 1.19 17.01
N ARG A 389 20.01 0.94 18.16
CA ARG A 389 18.55 0.92 18.31
C ARG A 389 17.93 2.29 18.10
N GLU A 390 18.50 3.34 18.68
CA GLU A 390 18.04 4.72 18.44
C GLU A 390 18.11 5.09 16.96
N ARG A 391 19.23 4.77 16.30
CA ARG A 391 19.40 5.01 14.85
C ARG A 391 18.43 4.21 14.00
N GLN A 392 18.17 2.95 14.36
CA GLN A 392 17.18 2.11 13.66
C GLN A 392 15.77 2.68 13.81
N ILE A 393 15.40 3.17 15.00
CA ILE A 393 14.10 3.84 15.24
C ILE A 393 14.01 5.13 14.42
N ALA A 394 15.12 5.87 14.27
CA ALA A 394 15.21 7.06 13.44
C ALA A 394 15.24 6.77 11.92
N GLY A 395 15.34 5.49 11.52
CA GLY A 395 15.43 5.10 10.11
C GLY A 395 16.78 5.37 9.45
N ASP A 396 17.86 5.50 10.24
CA ASP A 396 19.23 5.70 9.73
C ASP A 396 19.82 4.36 9.25
N GLU A 397 20.27 4.33 7.98
CA GLU A 397 20.90 3.16 7.35
C GLU A 397 22.18 2.73 8.06
N LYS A 398 22.87 3.65 8.75
CA LYS A 398 24.09 3.34 9.52
C LYS A 398 23.82 2.46 10.76
N ALA A 399 22.56 2.23 11.15
CA ALA A 399 22.22 1.37 12.28
C ALA A 399 22.71 -0.08 12.10
N ALA A 400 22.71 -0.60 10.87
CA ALA A 400 23.18 -1.95 10.56
C ALA A 400 24.66 -2.15 10.95
N ASN A 401 25.52 -1.20 10.55
CA ASN A 401 26.96 -1.24 10.85
C ASN A 401 27.23 -1.21 12.37
N LEU A 402 26.39 -0.50 13.14
CA LEU A 402 26.51 -0.48 14.59
C LEU A 402 26.12 -1.81 15.21
N TYR A 403 25.04 -2.45 14.76
CA TYR A 403 24.70 -3.80 15.22
C TYR A 403 25.78 -4.82 14.87
N GLU A 404 26.36 -4.76 13.68
CA GLU A 404 27.50 -5.62 13.30
C GLU A 404 28.70 -5.42 14.22
N THR A 405 28.98 -4.16 14.58
CA THR A 405 30.04 -3.82 15.54
C THR A 405 29.74 -4.41 16.92
N VAL A 406 28.49 -4.31 17.41
CA VAL A 406 28.08 -4.94 18.67
C VAL A 406 28.21 -6.46 18.60
N ILE A 407 27.78 -7.09 17.50
CA ILE A 407 27.89 -8.54 17.32
C ILE A 407 29.35 -8.99 17.40
N ARG A 408 30.27 -8.22 16.82
CA ARG A 408 31.71 -8.50 16.84
C ARG A 408 32.33 -8.28 18.22
N ASP A 409 32.00 -7.16 18.86
CA ASP A 409 32.73 -6.67 20.04
C ASP A 409 32.11 -7.19 21.36
N ALA A 410 30.85 -7.65 21.37
CA ALA A 410 30.16 -8.24 22.52
C ALA A 410 30.34 -9.76 22.65
N ALA A 411 31.53 -10.29 22.37
CA ALA A 411 31.81 -11.75 22.41
C ALA A 411 31.59 -12.38 23.80
N ASP A 412 31.68 -11.58 24.86
CA ASP A 412 31.46 -11.95 26.26
C ASP A 412 29.99 -11.79 26.72
N ARG A 413 29.14 -11.18 25.90
CA ARG A 413 27.71 -10.90 26.18
C ARG A 413 26.80 -11.50 25.10
N PRO A 414 26.51 -12.81 25.18
CA PRO A 414 25.72 -13.50 24.16
C PRO A 414 24.27 -12.99 24.08
N ASP A 415 23.73 -12.42 25.15
CA ASP A 415 22.41 -11.79 25.17
C ASP A 415 22.34 -10.55 24.26
N LEU A 416 23.37 -9.70 24.29
CA LEU A 416 23.47 -8.54 23.40
C LEU A 416 23.72 -8.96 21.95
N GLN A 417 24.52 -10.00 21.72
CA GLN A 417 24.70 -10.55 20.37
C GLN A 417 23.38 -11.09 19.80
N THR A 418 22.63 -11.88 20.58
CA THR A 418 21.32 -12.40 20.19
C THR A 418 20.34 -11.27 19.84
N ARG A 419 20.24 -10.23 20.68
CA ARG A 419 19.36 -9.08 20.41
C ARG A 419 19.80 -8.26 19.21
N SER A 420 21.10 -8.08 19.01
CA SER A 420 21.65 -7.35 17.87
C SER A 420 21.42 -8.09 16.56
N LEU A 421 21.63 -9.41 16.53
CA LEU A 421 21.33 -10.27 15.39
C LEU A 421 19.85 -10.20 15.03
N TYR A 422 18.96 -10.30 16.02
CA TYR A 422 17.53 -10.15 15.80
C TYR A 422 17.18 -8.79 15.20
N ASN A 423 17.63 -7.68 15.81
CA ASN A 423 17.31 -6.34 15.34
C ASN A 423 17.88 -6.08 13.93
N LEU A 424 19.09 -6.56 13.65
CA LEU A 424 19.67 -6.50 12.31
C LEU A 424 18.80 -7.28 11.30
N GLY A 425 18.31 -8.48 11.68
CA GLY A 425 17.36 -9.27 10.91
C GLY A 425 16.04 -8.54 10.64
N THR A 426 15.51 -7.82 11.64
CA THR A 426 14.31 -6.98 11.46
C THR A 426 14.55 -5.84 10.46
N GLY A 427 15.75 -5.24 10.46
CA GLY A 427 16.15 -4.22 9.49
C GLY A 427 16.20 -4.78 8.06
N GLU A 428 16.89 -5.89 7.86
CA GLU A 428 17.00 -6.56 6.56
C GLU A 428 15.63 -7.02 6.02
N HIS A 429 14.76 -7.56 6.89
CA HIS A 429 13.40 -7.95 6.52
C HIS A 429 12.55 -6.74 6.10
N ARG A 430 12.67 -5.61 6.80
CA ARG A 430 12.02 -4.35 6.42
C ARG A 430 12.54 -3.85 5.07
N ASN A 431 13.85 -3.86 4.86
CA ASN A 431 14.46 -3.46 3.59
C ASN A 431 13.97 -4.34 2.43
N ALA A 432 13.85 -5.64 2.64
CA ALA A 432 13.30 -6.56 1.64
C ALA A 432 11.86 -6.20 1.25
N ARG A 433 11.00 -5.87 2.22
CA ARG A 433 9.61 -5.43 1.97
C ARG A 433 9.57 -4.12 1.19
N THR A 434 10.43 -3.16 1.52
CA THR A 434 10.52 -1.88 0.78
C THR A 434 10.94 -2.11 -0.68
N ILE A 435 11.95 -2.95 -0.92
CA ILE A 435 12.38 -3.29 -2.28
C ILE A 435 11.27 -4.02 -3.05
N ALA A 436 10.57 -4.96 -2.40
CA ALA A 436 9.43 -5.66 -3.02
C ALA A 436 8.29 -4.70 -3.39
N GLN A 437 8.00 -3.68 -2.57
CA GLN A 437 7.02 -2.64 -2.88
C GLN A 437 7.46 -1.79 -4.09
N GLN A 438 8.75 -1.44 -4.18
CA GLN A 438 9.30 -0.74 -5.35
C GLN A 438 9.15 -1.61 -6.62
N ALA A 439 9.37 -2.92 -6.51
CA ALA A 439 9.14 -3.84 -7.63
C ALA A 439 7.68 -3.82 -8.10
N VAL A 440 6.71 -3.85 -7.18
CA VAL A 440 5.27 -3.75 -7.52
C VAL A 440 4.96 -2.45 -8.26
N ALA A 441 5.54 -1.32 -7.84
CA ALA A 441 5.36 -0.04 -8.55
C ALA A 441 5.93 -0.11 -9.99
N LYS A 442 7.09 -0.75 -10.17
CA LYS A 442 7.70 -0.98 -11.50
C LYS A 442 6.85 -1.90 -12.38
N VAL A 443 6.25 -2.96 -11.82
CA VAL A 443 5.29 -3.83 -12.55
C VAL A 443 4.13 -3.00 -13.09
N LYS A 444 3.52 -2.14 -12.26
CA LYS A 444 2.42 -1.26 -12.69
C LYS A 444 2.83 -0.29 -13.80
N ALA A 445 4.09 0.15 -13.77
CA ALA A 445 4.70 1.00 -14.80
C ALA A 445 5.18 0.23 -16.06
N GLN A 446 4.83 -1.06 -16.21
CA GLN A 446 5.29 -1.95 -17.29
C GLN A 446 6.81 -2.17 -17.36
N GLN A 447 7.55 -1.85 -16.30
CA GLN A 447 8.99 -2.04 -16.20
C GLN A 447 9.31 -3.44 -15.66
N LEU A 448 9.03 -4.48 -16.46
CA LEU A 448 9.09 -5.89 -16.02
C LEU A 448 10.51 -6.36 -15.66
N ASP A 449 11.52 -6.04 -16.47
CA ASP A 449 12.92 -6.44 -16.19
C ASP A 449 13.49 -5.72 -14.95
N PRO A 450 13.33 -4.38 -14.81
CA PRO A 450 13.68 -3.69 -13.57
C PRO A 450 12.92 -4.21 -12.34
N ALA A 451 11.68 -4.67 -12.49
CA ALA A 451 10.92 -5.26 -11.39
C ALA A 451 11.50 -6.62 -10.96
N LEU A 452 11.86 -7.50 -11.90
CA LEU A 452 12.49 -8.79 -11.60
C LEU A 452 13.85 -8.62 -10.89
N GLU A 453 14.64 -7.63 -11.28
CA GLU A 453 15.91 -7.29 -10.59
C GLU A 453 15.68 -6.83 -9.14
N GLU A 454 14.68 -5.97 -8.89
CA GLU A 454 14.34 -5.59 -7.50
C GLU A 454 13.85 -6.80 -6.69
N LEU A 455 13.01 -7.67 -7.26
CA LEU A 455 12.55 -8.87 -6.56
C LEU A 455 13.71 -9.82 -6.21
N LYS A 456 14.73 -9.91 -7.06
CA LYS A 456 15.95 -10.67 -6.78
C LYS A 456 16.76 -10.05 -5.63
N LYS A 457 16.86 -8.72 -5.56
CA LYS A 457 17.48 -8.02 -4.42
C LYS A 457 16.69 -8.23 -3.13
N ALA A 458 15.35 -8.13 -3.19
CA ALA A 458 14.49 -8.38 -2.04
C ALA A 458 14.64 -9.82 -1.53
N GLU A 459 14.73 -10.81 -2.42
CA GLU A 459 15.00 -12.20 -2.08
C GLU A 459 16.36 -12.38 -1.38
N GLY A 460 17.40 -11.69 -1.83
CA GLY A 460 18.71 -11.66 -1.16
C GLY A 460 18.62 -11.12 0.26
N ARG A 461 17.89 -10.01 0.45
CA ARG A 461 17.65 -9.40 1.76
C ARG A 461 16.83 -10.29 2.70
N LEU A 462 15.85 -11.03 2.18
CA LEU A 462 15.11 -12.03 2.97
C LEU A 462 16.02 -13.18 3.42
N LYS A 463 16.93 -13.67 2.57
CA LYS A 463 17.90 -14.70 2.97
C LYS A 463 18.81 -14.22 4.10
N SER A 464 19.33 -13.00 3.98
CA SER A 464 20.12 -12.38 5.05
C SER A 464 19.32 -12.22 6.35
N ALA A 465 18.06 -11.79 6.27
CA ALA A 465 17.19 -11.70 7.45
C ALA A 465 16.91 -13.07 8.09
N GLU A 466 16.70 -14.12 7.28
CA GLU A 466 16.47 -15.50 7.73
C GLU A 466 17.69 -16.03 8.50
N GLU A 467 18.89 -15.88 7.92
CA GLU A 467 20.15 -16.25 8.58
C GLU A 467 20.32 -15.55 9.92
N LEU A 468 20.03 -14.24 9.99
CA LEU A 468 20.13 -13.45 11.21
C LEU A 468 19.14 -13.89 12.29
N TYR A 469 17.89 -14.18 11.91
CA TYR A 469 16.89 -14.69 12.84
C TYR A 469 17.25 -16.09 13.35
N VAL A 470 17.66 -17.00 12.46
CA VAL A 470 18.11 -18.34 12.84
C VAL A 470 19.29 -18.24 13.81
N ARG A 471 20.30 -17.41 13.49
CA ARG A 471 21.47 -17.21 14.35
C ARG A 471 21.10 -16.59 15.71
N SER A 472 20.10 -15.72 15.76
CA SER A 472 19.58 -15.19 17.03
C SER A 472 18.94 -16.28 17.92
N LEU A 473 18.42 -17.36 17.31
CA LEU A 473 17.76 -18.48 17.99
C LEU A 473 18.68 -19.67 18.32
N GLU A 474 19.94 -19.63 17.88
CA GLU A 474 20.91 -20.73 18.05
C GLU A 474 21.22 -21.06 19.51
N ILE A 475 21.10 -20.09 20.43
CA ILE A 475 21.35 -20.29 21.86
C ILE A 475 20.02 -20.57 22.57
N PRO A 476 19.69 -21.83 22.92
CA PRO A 476 18.37 -22.19 23.42
C PRO A 476 18.02 -21.49 24.75
N GLN A 477 19.03 -21.19 25.59
CA GLN A 477 18.81 -20.50 26.85
C GLN A 477 18.41 -19.02 26.68
N LEU A 478 18.65 -18.44 25.50
CA LEU A 478 18.39 -17.02 25.19
C LEU A 478 17.19 -16.82 24.25
N GLN A 479 16.44 -17.86 23.91
CA GLN A 479 15.22 -17.72 23.09
C GLN A 479 14.19 -16.77 23.74
N ASN A 480 14.13 -16.74 25.07
CA ASN A 480 13.28 -15.80 25.81
C ASN A 480 13.74 -14.33 25.71
N ALA A 481 14.98 -14.07 25.27
CA ALA A 481 15.47 -12.71 25.05
C ALA A 481 14.85 -12.08 23.79
N VAL A 482 14.33 -12.91 22.88
CA VAL A 482 13.75 -12.51 21.59
C VAL A 482 12.58 -13.43 21.20
N PRO A 483 11.47 -13.41 21.95
CA PRO A 483 10.34 -14.30 21.70
C PRO A 483 9.68 -14.07 20.32
N GLU A 484 9.85 -12.89 19.72
CA GLU A 484 9.26 -12.53 18.44
C GLU A 484 10.02 -13.09 17.22
N ALA A 485 11.24 -13.61 17.37
CA ALA A 485 12.05 -14.10 16.25
C ALA A 485 11.36 -15.24 15.46
N SER A 486 10.70 -16.17 16.16
CA SER A 486 9.95 -17.26 15.53
C SER A 486 8.76 -16.76 14.71
N ASN A 487 8.04 -15.76 15.22
CA ASN A 487 6.93 -15.15 14.49
C ASN A 487 7.43 -14.39 13.25
N ASN A 488 8.57 -13.71 13.36
CA ASN A 488 9.18 -13.00 12.23
C ASN A 488 9.69 -13.96 11.15
N LEU A 489 10.22 -15.13 11.52
CA LEU A 489 10.57 -16.19 10.56
C LEU A 489 9.35 -16.69 9.78
N GLN A 490 8.20 -16.86 10.46
CA GLN A 490 6.97 -17.23 9.77
C GLN A 490 6.51 -16.15 8.79
N GLN A 491 6.55 -14.87 9.20
CA GLN A 491 6.23 -13.75 8.31
C GLN A 491 7.20 -13.66 7.13
N LEU A 492 8.48 -13.94 7.36
CA LEU A 492 9.51 -13.96 6.32
C LEU A 492 9.21 -15.03 5.27
N ALA A 493 8.81 -16.23 5.71
CA ALA A 493 8.42 -17.31 4.81
C ALA A 493 7.20 -16.92 3.94
N ASP A 494 6.22 -16.22 4.52
CA ASP A 494 5.06 -15.73 3.77
C ASP A 494 5.44 -14.63 2.76
N ASP A 495 6.34 -13.72 3.14
CA ASP A 495 6.83 -12.68 2.22
C ASP A 495 7.66 -13.27 1.08
N ARG A 496 8.47 -14.29 1.36
CA ARG A 496 9.22 -15.04 0.34
C ARG A 496 8.28 -15.68 -0.67
N LYS A 497 7.21 -16.34 -0.22
CA LYS A 497 6.19 -16.93 -1.11
C LYS A 497 5.54 -15.87 -2.01
N LYS A 498 5.20 -14.70 -1.46
CA LYS A 498 4.63 -13.59 -2.25
C LYS A 498 5.60 -13.09 -3.32
N ILE A 499 6.88 -12.97 -2.99
CA ILE A 499 7.92 -12.56 -3.95
C ILE A 499 8.07 -13.60 -5.06
N GLU A 500 8.14 -14.89 -4.71
CA GLU A 500 8.24 -15.98 -5.70
C GLU A 500 6.99 -16.06 -6.59
N GLU A 501 5.80 -15.90 -6.03
CA GLU A 501 4.55 -15.85 -6.78
C GLU A 501 4.53 -14.66 -7.74
N LEU A 502 4.94 -13.47 -7.29
CA LEU A 502 4.99 -12.28 -8.13
C LEU A 502 6.00 -12.42 -9.27
N LYS A 503 7.19 -13.00 -9.02
CA LYS A 503 8.17 -13.31 -10.08
C LYS A 503 7.57 -14.22 -11.15
N LYS A 504 6.91 -15.30 -10.75
CA LYS A 504 6.23 -16.23 -11.68
C LYS A 504 5.17 -15.51 -12.52
N LYS A 505 4.34 -14.66 -11.90
CA LYS A 505 3.32 -13.89 -12.62
C LYS A 505 3.92 -12.91 -13.63
N ILE A 506 5.04 -12.26 -13.31
CA ILE A 506 5.75 -11.37 -14.23
C ILE A 506 6.33 -12.16 -15.42
N GLU A 507 6.97 -13.31 -15.17
CA GLU A 507 7.50 -14.17 -16.23
C GLU A 507 6.40 -14.72 -17.15
N GLU A 508 5.28 -15.12 -16.57
CA GLU A 508 4.09 -15.56 -17.31
C GLU A 508 3.53 -14.42 -18.17
N LEU A 509 3.42 -13.20 -17.63
CA LEU A 509 2.98 -12.03 -18.39
C LEU A 509 3.91 -11.74 -19.58
N LYS A 510 5.23 -11.81 -19.39
CA LYS A 510 6.21 -11.65 -20.49
C LYS A 510 6.02 -12.72 -21.57
N LYS A 511 5.78 -13.97 -21.17
CA LYS A 511 5.52 -15.08 -22.09
C LYS A 511 4.23 -14.86 -22.88
N LEU A 512 3.15 -14.43 -22.21
CA LEU A 512 1.88 -14.10 -22.87
C LEU A 512 2.02 -12.94 -23.85
N GLN A 513 2.82 -11.92 -23.51
CA GLN A 513 3.08 -10.80 -24.41
C GLN A 513 3.80 -11.26 -25.68
N GLN A 514 4.83 -12.10 -25.55
CA GLN A 514 5.53 -12.69 -26.70
C GLN A 514 4.62 -13.61 -27.52
N GLN A 515 3.80 -14.43 -26.84
CA GLN A 515 2.88 -15.33 -27.50
C GLN A 515 1.83 -14.56 -28.31
N ALA A 516 1.26 -13.48 -27.77
CA ALA A 516 0.33 -12.63 -28.48
C ALA A 516 0.96 -12.03 -29.75
N GLN A 517 2.18 -11.49 -29.64
CA GLN A 517 2.92 -10.97 -30.80
C GLN A 517 3.20 -12.06 -31.86
N GLN A 518 3.60 -13.26 -31.44
CA GLN A 518 3.86 -14.37 -32.37
C GLN A 518 2.59 -14.85 -33.08
N GLN A 519 1.48 -14.98 -32.36
CA GLN A 519 0.20 -15.41 -32.94
C GLN A 519 -0.35 -14.37 -33.92
N THR A 520 -0.28 -13.08 -33.58
CA THR A 520 -0.67 -12.01 -34.50
C THR A 520 0.24 -11.97 -35.74
N GLN A 521 1.55 -12.20 -35.59
CA GLN A 521 2.47 -12.29 -36.73
C GLN A 521 2.18 -13.52 -37.63
N GLN A 522 1.82 -14.67 -37.04
CA GLN A 522 1.39 -15.84 -37.80
C GLN A 522 0.10 -15.54 -38.58
N ALA A 523 -0.87 -14.86 -37.96
CA ALA A 523 -2.09 -14.43 -38.63
C ALA A 523 -1.81 -13.48 -39.81
N GLN A 524 -0.85 -12.54 -39.67
CA GLN A 524 -0.38 -11.68 -40.78
C GLN A 524 0.19 -12.50 -41.95
N GLN A 525 1.10 -13.44 -41.66
CA GLN A 525 1.70 -14.27 -42.71
C GLN A 525 0.66 -15.15 -43.41
N GLN A 526 -0.30 -15.68 -42.65
CA GLN A 526 -1.37 -16.50 -43.20
C GLN A 526 -2.30 -15.66 -44.07
N ASN A 527 -2.65 -14.45 -43.64
CA ASN A 527 -3.47 -13.53 -44.41
C ASN A 527 -2.83 -13.17 -45.77
N GLN A 528 -1.52 -12.87 -45.78
CA GLN A 528 -0.78 -12.61 -47.02
C GLN A 528 -0.72 -13.83 -47.96
N LYS A 529 -0.51 -15.03 -47.40
CA LYS A 529 -0.50 -16.27 -48.20
C LYS A 529 -1.85 -16.56 -48.84
N ASP A 530 -2.93 -16.30 -48.10
CA ASP A 530 -4.28 -16.51 -48.59
C ASP A 530 -4.65 -15.47 -49.66
N GLN A 531 -4.23 -14.21 -49.49
CA GLN A 531 -4.36 -13.15 -50.49
C GLN A 531 -3.63 -13.49 -51.81
N GLN A 532 -2.34 -13.85 -51.75
CA GLN A 532 -1.56 -14.20 -52.96
C GLN A 532 -2.19 -15.34 -53.76
N LYS A 533 -2.80 -16.31 -53.08
CA LYS A 533 -3.48 -17.43 -53.73
C LYS A 533 -4.83 -17.02 -54.32
N GLN A 534 -5.53 -16.10 -53.69
CA GLN A 534 -6.76 -15.51 -54.23
C GLN A 534 -6.46 -14.71 -55.50
N ASP A 535 -5.42 -13.88 -55.48
CA ASP A 535 -4.97 -13.10 -56.64
C ASP A 535 -4.57 -14.01 -57.82
N GLN A 536 -3.83 -15.10 -57.54
CA GLN A 536 -3.49 -16.10 -58.58
C GLN A 536 -4.72 -16.78 -59.19
N LYS A 537 -5.76 -17.04 -58.38
CA LYS A 537 -7.02 -17.61 -58.87
C LYS A 537 -7.81 -16.61 -59.70
N ASP A 538 -7.88 -15.36 -59.27
CA ASP A 538 -8.60 -14.32 -60.01
C ASP A 538 -7.91 -14.04 -61.35
N GLN A 539 -6.59 -14.09 -61.39
CA GLN A 539 -5.79 -14.03 -62.62
C GLN A 539 -6.06 -15.23 -63.55
N GLN A 540 -6.11 -16.46 -63.02
CA GLN A 540 -6.50 -17.65 -63.80
C GLN A 540 -7.93 -17.60 -64.34
N LYS A 541 -8.88 -17.05 -63.58
CA LYS A 541 -10.27 -16.87 -64.04
C LYS A 541 -10.36 -15.81 -65.15
N GLN A 542 -9.58 -14.73 -65.02
CA GLN A 542 -9.51 -13.67 -66.03
C GLN A 542 -8.88 -14.17 -67.33
N ASP A 543 -7.84 -15.01 -67.24
CA ASP A 543 -7.21 -15.67 -68.39
C ASP A 543 -8.16 -16.68 -69.07
N GLN A 544 -8.99 -17.42 -68.30
CA GLN A 544 -10.02 -18.30 -68.85
C GLN A 544 -11.15 -17.53 -69.55
N GLN A 545 -11.58 -16.39 -69.00
CA GLN A 545 -12.61 -15.54 -69.63
C GLN A 545 -12.10 -14.88 -70.93
N GLN A 546 -10.84 -14.44 -70.95
CA GLN A 546 -10.21 -13.96 -72.20
C GLN A 546 -10.03 -15.09 -73.22
N GLY A 547 -9.73 -16.31 -72.76
CA GLY A 547 -9.68 -17.52 -73.60
C GLY A 547 -11.03 -17.86 -74.24
N GLN A 548 -12.14 -17.73 -73.51
CA GLN A 548 -13.50 -17.91 -74.04
C GLN A 548 -13.90 -16.81 -75.03
N GLN A 549 -13.62 -15.53 -74.73
CA GLN A 549 -13.89 -14.44 -75.67
C GLN A 549 -13.07 -14.56 -76.98
N GLY A 550 -11.84 -15.07 -76.91
CA GLY A 550 -11.02 -15.38 -78.09
C GLY A 550 -11.51 -16.60 -78.89
N GLN A 551 -12.26 -17.51 -78.25
CA GLN A 551 -12.91 -18.65 -78.90
C GLN A 551 -14.23 -18.23 -79.56
N ASP A 552 -15.05 -17.42 -78.89
CA ASP A 552 -16.31 -16.89 -79.42
C ASP A 552 -16.08 -15.98 -80.64
N GLN A 553 -15.00 -15.19 -80.66
CA GLN A 553 -14.62 -14.41 -81.86
C GLN A 553 -14.17 -15.29 -83.04
N LYS A 554 -13.54 -16.44 -82.77
CA LYS A 554 -13.16 -17.40 -83.82
C LYS A 554 -14.35 -18.19 -84.34
N ASP A 555 -15.33 -18.48 -83.50
CA ASP A 555 -16.55 -19.18 -83.90
C ASP A 555 -17.55 -18.24 -84.61
N GLN A 556 -17.58 -16.94 -84.27
CA GLN A 556 -18.26 -15.91 -85.08
C GLN A 556 -17.62 -15.72 -86.47
N GLN A 557 -16.28 -15.72 -86.57
CA GLN A 557 -15.60 -15.68 -87.88
C GLN A 557 -15.84 -16.93 -88.74
N LYS A 558 -16.14 -18.08 -88.12
CA LYS A 558 -16.52 -19.30 -88.85
C LYS A 558 -17.99 -19.33 -89.24
N GLN A 559 -18.89 -18.72 -88.45
CA GLN A 559 -20.30 -18.54 -88.83
C GLN A 559 -20.49 -17.53 -89.96
N ASP A 560 -19.71 -16.45 -89.99
CA ASP A 560 -19.76 -15.45 -91.08
C ASP A 560 -19.17 -15.97 -92.41
N GLN A 561 -18.39 -17.07 -92.39
CA GLN A 561 -17.97 -17.78 -93.60
C GLN A 561 -18.96 -18.86 -94.07
N GLN A 562 -20.04 -19.13 -93.32
CA GLN A 562 -21.03 -20.16 -93.67
C GLN A 562 -22.39 -19.63 -94.16
N GLN A 563 -22.61 -18.31 -94.23
CA GLN A 563 -23.84 -17.72 -94.80
C GLN A 563 -23.75 -17.34 -96.29
N GLY A 564 -22.82 -17.96 -97.03
CA GLY A 564 -22.61 -17.67 -98.45
C GLY A 564 -22.45 -18.91 -99.31
N GLN A 565 -23.32 -19.91 -99.21
CA GLN A 565 -23.61 -20.89 -100.27
C GLN A 565 -24.67 -21.91 -99.81
N ASP A 566 -25.91 -21.73 -100.28
CA ASP A 566 -26.87 -22.82 -100.39
C ASP A 566 -27.17 -23.04 -101.87
N GLN A 567 -26.75 -24.20 -102.39
CA GLN A 567 -27.53 -25.12 -103.23
C GLN A 567 -26.60 -26.07 -104.00
N LYS A 568 -26.56 -27.33 -103.57
CA LYS A 568 -26.85 -28.49 -104.43
C LYS A 568 -26.89 -29.78 -103.60
N ASP A 569 -28.08 -30.37 -103.58
CA ASP A 569 -28.37 -31.73 -103.15
C ASP A 569 -27.60 -32.78 -103.99
N GLN A 570 -27.08 -33.85 -103.39
CA GLN A 570 -27.77 -35.15 -103.21
C GLN A 570 -26.78 -36.30 -102.91
N GLN A 571 -27.22 -37.18 -101.99
CA GLN A 571 -26.86 -38.61 -101.86
C GLN A 571 -25.44 -39.02 -101.37
N LYS A 572 -25.34 -39.46 -100.11
CA LYS A 572 -25.37 -40.90 -99.70
C LYS A 572 -25.16 -41.06 -98.19
N GLN A 573 -25.56 -42.24 -97.73
CA GLN A 573 -25.53 -42.80 -96.37
C GLN A 573 -24.19 -42.66 -95.64
N ASP A 574 -24.29 -42.83 -94.31
CA ASP A 574 -23.26 -42.92 -93.27
C ASP A 574 -22.84 -41.59 -92.62
N GLN A 575 -23.54 -41.24 -91.53
CA GLN A 575 -22.96 -40.90 -90.23
C GLN A 575 -24.04 -40.44 -89.24
N GLN A 576 -24.74 -41.40 -88.63
CA GLN A 576 -25.54 -41.18 -87.41
C GLN A 576 -24.71 -41.40 -86.13
N GLN A 577 -23.44 -40.96 -86.13
CA GLN A 577 -22.55 -40.97 -84.96
C GLN A 577 -21.88 -39.61 -84.67
N GLY A 578 -22.25 -38.54 -85.39
CA GLY A 578 -21.60 -37.24 -85.27
C GLY A 578 -22.22 -36.26 -84.26
N GLN A 579 -23.51 -36.38 -83.95
CA GLN A 579 -24.20 -35.42 -83.05
C GLN A 579 -24.28 -35.88 -81.59
N GLN A 580 -24.24 -37.18 -81.31
CA GLN A 580 -24.16 -37.68 -79.92
C GLN A 580 -22.73 -37.65 -79.34
N GLY A 581 -21.69 -37.52 -80.19
CA GLY A 581 -20.29 -37.45 -79.75
C GLY A 581 -19.77 -36.05 -79.43
N GLN A 582 -20.45 -35.00 -79.90
CA GLN A 582 -20.18 -33.61 -79.51
C GLN A 582 -20.88 -33.29 -78.19
N ASP A 583 -22.17 -33.64 -78.07
CA ASP A 583 -22.92 -33.47 -76.81
C ASP A 583 -22.31 -34.27 -75.64
N GLN A 584 -21.79 -35.48 -75.89
CA GLN A 584 -21.08 -36.26 -74.86
C GLN A 584 -19.68 -35.73 -74.51
N LYS A 585 -18.96 -35.11 -75.45
CA LYS A 585 -17.65 -34.47 -75.17
C LYS A 585 -17.81 -33.14 -74.46
N ASP A 586 -18.87 -32.40 -74.77
CA ASP A 586 -19.20 -31.15 -74.09
C ASP A 586 -19.78 -31.43 -72.70
N GLN A 587 -20.60 -32.48 -72.51
CA GLN A 587 -20.98 -32.97 -71.18
C GLN A 587 -19.78 -33.51 -70.38
N GLN A 588 -18.87 -34.29 -70.97
CA GLN A 588 -17.66 -34.73 -70.26
C GLN A 588 -16.72 -33.58 -69.85
N LYS A 589 -16.63 -32.52 -70.67
CA LYS A 589 -15.88 -31.30 -70.30
C LYS A 589 -16.59 -30.52 -69.19
N GLN A 590 -17.91 -30.39 -69.26
CA GLN A 590 -18.72 -29.73 -68.22
C GLN A 590 -18.65 -30.47 -66.88
N ASP A 591 -18.72 -31.81 -66.90
CA ASP A 591 -18.61 -32.66 -65.71
C ASP A 591 -17.17 -32.66 -65.14
N GLN A 592 -16.14 -32.59 -66.00
CA GLN A 592 -14.75 -32.40 -65.54
C GLN A 592 -14.52 -31.01 -64.93
N GLN A 593 -15.13 -29.96 -65.49
CA GLN A 593 -15.02 -28.60 -65.00
C GLN A 593 -15.76 -28.43 -63.67
N GLN A 594 -16.98 -28.98 -63.54
CA GLN A 594 -17.73 -29.03 -62.27
C GLN A 594 -17.02 -29.87 -61.18
N GLY A 595 -16.37 -30.97 -61.56
CA GLY A 595 -15.56 -31.78 -60.64
C GLY A 595 -14.27 -31.11 -60.17
N GLN A 596 -13.69 -30.22 -60.99
CA GLN A 596 -12.56 -29.36 -60.62
C GLN A 596 -13.02 -28.22 -59.70
N ASP A 597 -14.14 -27.57 -60.03
CA ASP A 597 -14.73 -26.49 -59.22
C ASP A 597 -15.10 -26.96 -57.81
N GLN A 598 -15.67 -28.16 -57.66
CA GLN A 598 -15.99 -28.73 -56.33
C GLN A 598 -14.74 -29.06 -55.49
N LYS A 599 -13.67 -29.56 -56.11
CA LYS A 599 -12.39 -29.81 -55.42
C LYS A 599 -11.70 -28.50 -55.02
N ASP A 600 -11.82 -27.48 -55.85
CA ASP A 600 -11.27 -26.16 -55.56
C ASP A 600 -12.08 -25.40 -54.50
N GLN A 601 -13.40 -25.64 -54.41
CA GLN A 601 -14.27 -25.19 -53.32
C GLN A 601 -13.94 -25.89 -51.99
N GLN A 602 -13.77 -27.22 -51.96
CA GLN A 602 -13.38 -27.92 -50.73
C GLN A 602 -12.00 -27.50 -50.19
N LYS A 603 -11.04 -27.22 -51.08
CA LYS A 603 -9.75 -26.65 -50.70
C LYS A 603 -9.88 -25.22 -50.18
N GLN A 604 -10.81 -24.43 -50.73
CA GLN A 604 -11.12 -23.07 -50.29
C GLN A 604 -11.72 -23.06 -48.88
N ASP A 605 -12.67 -23.94 -48.59
CA ASP A 605 -13.26 -24.09 -47.24
C ASP A 605 -12.24 -24.55 -46.19
N GLN A 606 -11.34 -25.47 -46.55
CA GLN A 606 -10.26 -25.90 -45.64
C GLN A 606 -9.21 -24.81 -45.39
N GLN A 607 -8.98 -23.93 -46.37
CA GLN A 607 -7.98 -22.85 -46.28
C GLN A 607 -8.52 -21.60 -45.58
N GLN A 608 -9.78 -21.21 -45.82
CA GLN A 608 -10.43 -20.16 -45.04
C GLN A 608 -10.40 -20.50 -43.55
N LYS A 609 -10.72 -21.76 -43.20
CA LYS A 609 -10.61 -22.29 -41.84
C LYS A 609 -9.21 -22.18 -41.25
N SER A 610 -8.14 -22.29 -42.06
CA SER A 610 -6.75 -22.22 -41.55
C SER A 610 -6.37 -20.82 -41.07
N GLY A 611 -6.75 -19.77 -41.80
CA GLY A 611 -6.43 -18.40 -41.37
C GLY A 611 -7.45 -17.82 -40.38
N GLU A 612 -8.71 -18.28 -40.41
CA GLU A 612 -9.66 -18.03 -39.31
C GLU A 612 -9.15 -18.62 -37.99
N ASN A 613 -8.62 -19.85 -38.03
CA ASN A 613 -8.01 -20.47 -36.85
C ASN A 613 -6.81 -19.66 -36.34
N ALA A 614 -5.98 -19.10 -37.22
CA ALA A 614 -4.84 -18.26 -36.83
C ALA A 614 -5.30 -16.94 -36.17
N LEU A 615 -6.33 -16.29 -36.71
CA LEU A 615 -6.93 -15.09 -36.11
C LEU A 615 -7.57 -15.38 -34.75
N ASP A 616 -8.27 -16.51 -34.61
CA ASP A 616 -8.87 -16.91 -33.35
C ASP A 616 -7.81 -17.22 -32.29
N GLN A 617 -6.68 -17.81 -32.67
CA GLN A 617 -5.54 -18.02 -31.76
C GLN A 617 -4.91 -16.69 -31.34
N ALA A 618 -4.70 -15.76 -32.28
CA ALA A 618 -4.22 -14.41 -31.98
C ALA A 618 -5.16 -13.67 -31.00
N ARG A 619 -6.47 -13.70 -31.27
CA ARG A 619 -7.48 -13.08 -30.42
C ARG A 619 -7.47 -13.65 -29.00
N LYS A 620 -7.43 -14.98 -28.87
CA LYS A 620 -7.35 -15.66 -27.56
C LYS A 620 -6.11 -15.25 -26.79
N SER A 621 -4.95 -15.22 -27.45
CA SER A 621 -3.69 -14.81 -26.80
C SER A 621 -3.70 -13.35 -26.34
N ALA A 622 -4.33 -12.44 -27.11
CA ALA A 622 -4.52 -11.05 -26.68
C ALA A 622 -5.48 -10.94 -25.48
N GLU A 623 -6.51 -11.77 -25.42
CA GLU A 623 -7.45 -11.83 -24.29
C GLU A 623 -6.79 -12.40 -23.01
N GLU A 624 -5.98 -13.45 -23.13
CA GLU A 624 -5.18 -13.98 -22.02
C GLU A 624 -4.19 -12.94 -21.49
N LEU A 625 -3.52 -12.22 -22.40
CA LEU A 625 -2.62 -11.11 -22.04
C LEU A 625 -3.36 -10.00 -21.29
N LYS A 626 -4.56 -9.61 -21.75
CA LYS A 626 -5.40 -8.62 -21.08
C LYS A 626 -5.74 -9.06 -19.65
N ASN A 627 -6.26 -10.28 -19.50
CA ASN A 627 -6.66 -10.81 -18.19
C ASN A 627 -5.49 -10.85 -17.21
N LYS A 628 -4.29 -11.24 -17.68
CA LYS A 628 -3.08 -11.25 -16.85
C LYS A 628 -2.58 -9.84 -16.51
N ALA A 629 -2.69 -8.90 -17.46
CA ALA A 629 -2.37 -7.49 -17.21
C ALA A 629 -3.31 -6.87 -16.16
N ASP A 630 -4.60 -7.20 -16.19
CA ASP A 630 -5.58 -6.79 -15.18
C ASP A 630 -5.26 -7.38 -13.80
N GLU A 631 -4.90 -8.68 -13.73
CA GLU A 631 -4.46 -9.33 -12.49
C GLU A 631 -3.27 -8.60 -11.84
N LEU A 632 -2.33 -8.11 -12.66
CA LEU A 632 -1.15 -7.36 -12.23
C LEU A 632 -1.35 -5.85 -12.17
N GLN A 633 -2.59 -5.36 -12.32
CA GLN A 633 -2.96 -3.94 -12.30
C GLN A 633 -2.21 -3.08 -13.33
N GLN A 634 -1.81 -3.64 -14.47
CA GLN A 634 -1.18 -2.93 -15.58
C GLN A 634 -2.24 -2.35 -16.53
N GLN A 635 -2.85 -1.23 -16.14
CA GLN A 635 -3.94 -0.60 -16.89
C GLN A 635 -3.56 -0.26 -18.34
N ASN A 636 -2.34 0.21 -18.57
CA ASN A 636 -1.88 0.54 -19.92
C ASN A 636 -1.72 -0.71 -20.79
N LEU A 637 -1.25 -1.83 -20.22
CA LEU A 637 -1.02 -3.07 -20.98
C LEU A 637 -2.35 -3.75 -21.28
N SER A 638 -3.27 -3.73 -20.31
CA SER A 638 -4.65 -4.20 -20.48
C SER A 638 -5.36 -3.44 -21.60
N LYS A 639 -5.27 -2.10 -21.63
CA LYS A 639 -5.80 -1.28 -22.72
C LYS A 639 -5.16 -1.61 -24.07
N GLN A 640 -3.84 -1.80 -24.13
CA GLN A 640 -3.12 -2.19 -25.34
C GLN A 640 -3.57 -3.57 -25.85
N ALA A 641 -3.69 -4.55 -24.96
CA ALA A 641 -4.17 -5.89 -25.30
C ALA A 641 -5.64 -5.89 -25.75
N GLU A 642 -6.47 -5.04 -25.15
CA GLU A 642 -7.87 -4.84 -25.55
C GLU A 642 -7.99 -4.17 -26.92
N GLN A 643 -7.19 -3.14 -27.19
CA GLN A 643 -7.10 -2.52 -28.52
C GLN A 643 -6.65 -3.53 -29.57
N ALA A 644 -5.61 -4.32 -29.27
CA ALA A 644 -5.15 -5.38 -30.17
C ALA A 644 -6.24 -6.41 -30.45
N ARG A 645 -7.00 -6.82 -29.43
CA ARG A 645 -8.14 -7.72 -29.59
C ARG A 645 -9.24 -7.14 -30.48
N GLN A 646 -9.59 -5.87 -30.30
CA GLN A 646 -10.59 -5.20 -31.14
C GLN A 646 -10.15 -5.11 -32.60
N GLU A 647 -8.87 -4.81 -32.85
CA GLU A 647 -8.33 -4.81 -34.21
C GLU A 647 -8.29 -6.21 -34.82
N LEU A 648 -8.00 -7.26 -34.03
CA LEU A 648 -8.09 -8.65 -34.49
C LEU A 648 -9.53 -9.06 -34.85
N ASP A 649 -10.53 -8.55 -34.12
CA ASP A 649 -11.95 -8.78 -34.44
C ASP A 649 -12.34 -8.11 -35.76
N LYS A 650 -11.92 -6.86 -35.99
CA LYS A 650 -12.11 -6.19 -37.29
C LYS A 650 -11.39 -6.90 -38.42
N ALA A 651 -10.17 -7.38 -38.19
CA ALA A 651 -9.42 -8.15 -39.18
C ALA A 651 -10.17 -9.43 -39.59
N LYS A 652 -10.82 -10.09 -38.63
CA LYS A 652 -11.66 -11.26 -38.89
C LYS A 652 -12.87 -10.89 -39.75
N GLU A 653 -13.59 -9.83 -39.41
CA GLU A 653 -14.74 -9.35 -40.19
C GLU A 653 -14.36 -8.95 -41.63
N SER A 654 -13.27 -8.19 -41.81
CA SER A 654 -12.77 -7.82 -43.14
C SER A 654 -12.39 -9.05 -43.98
N ARG A 655 -11.82 -10.08 -43.33
CA ARG A 655 -11.47 -11.34 -44.00
C ARG A 655 -12.69 -12.16 -44.39
N GLU A 656 -13.73 -12.21 -43.56
CA GLU A 656 -15.02 -12.83 -43.91
C GLU A 656 -15.66 -12.15 -45.14
N GLN A 657 -15.45 -10.84 -45.29
CA GLN A 657 -15.86 -10.06 -46.48
C GLN A 657 -14.89 -10.19 -47.68
N GLN A 658 -13.88 -11.06 -47.61
CA GLN A 658 -12.82 -11.23 -48.63
C GLN A 658 -11.99 -9.97 -48.90
N LYS A 659 -11.94 -9.01 -47.97
CA LYS A 659 -11.14 -7.79 -48.06
C LYS A 659 -9.80 -7.97 -47.37
N PHE A 660 -8.90 -8.69 -48.01
CA PHE A 660 -7.61 -9.10 -47.43
C PHE A 660 -6.67 -7.92 -47.09
N ASP A 661 -6.68 -6.85 -47.89
CA ASP A 661 -5.90 -5.63 -47.62
C ASP A 661 -6.37 -4.88 -46.36
N GLU A 662 -7.70 -4.77 -46.17
CA GLU A 662 -8.27 -4.18 -44.95
C GLU A 662 -7.96 -5.04 -43.73
N ALA A 663 -8.08 -6.36 -43.86
CA ALA A 663 -7.72 -7.30 -42.79
C ALA A 663 -6.23 -7.20 -42.43
N GLN A 664 -5.35 -7.02 -43.42
CA GLN A 664 -3.91 -6.86 -43.22
C GLN A 664 -3.59 -5.59 -42.43
N LYS A 665 -4.28 -4.48 -42.72
CA LYS A 665 -4.13 -3.22 -42.00
C LYS A 665 -4.53 -3.35 -40.53
N HIS A 666 -5.67 -3.98 -40.26
CA HIS A 666 -6.12 -4.24 -38.89
C HIS A 666 -5.15 -5.15 -38.13
N LEU A 667 -4.55 -6.16 -38.79
CA LEU A 667 -3.51 -6.99 -38.18
C LEU A 667 -2.23 -6.22 -37.85
N GLU A 668 -1.84 -5.25 -38.67
CA GLU A 668 -0.72 -4.34 -38.38
C GLU A 668 -1.02 -3.40 -37.21
N GLU A 669 -2.23 -2.85 -37.14
CA GLU A 669 -2.69 -2.03 -36.01
C GLU A 669 -2.72 -2.84 -34.71
N ALA A 670 -3.17 -4.11 -34.77
CA ALA A 670 -3.12 -5.04 -33.64
C ALA A 670 -1.67 -5.32 -33.18
N MET A 671 -0.76 -5.61 -34.12
CA MET A 671 0.67 -5.77 -33.80
C MET A 671 1.25 -4.52 -33.15
N LYS A 672 0.91 -3.34 -33.67
CA LYS A 672 1.38 -2.05 -33.14
C LYS A 672 0.90 -1.83 -31.71
N ALA A 673 -0.36 -2.15 -31.42
CA ALA A 673 -0.93 -2.06 -30.07
C ALA A 673 -0.21 -2.99 -29.08
N LEU A 674 0.21 -4.19 -29.51
CA LEU A 674 0.99 -5.13 -28.70
C LEU A 674 2.48 -4.75 -28.54
N GLY A 675 2.90 -3.58 -29.04
CA GLY A 675 4.30 -3.11 -28.99
C GLY A 675 5.19 -3.67 -30.12
N GLY A 676 4.59 -4.27 -31.16
CA GLY A 676 5.30 -4.94 -32.27
C GLY A 676 5.92 -4.02 -33.32
N SER A 677 5.91 -2.69 -33.14
CA SER A 677 6.40 -1.72 -34.14
C SER A 677 7.85 -1.25 -33.93
N GLN A 678 8.64 -1.89 -33.07
CA GLN A 678 10.09 -1.61 -32.93
C GLN A 678 10.97 -2.86 -33.17
N GLY A 679 10.40 -3.92 -33.75
CA GLY A 679 11.07 -5.22 -33.92
C GLY A 679 11.83 -5.44 -35.22
N GLN A 680 11.76 -4.52 -36.19
CA GLN A 680 12.51 -4.65 -37.45
C GLN A 680 13.88 -3.95 -37.43
N ASP A 681 14.08 -2.91 -36.60
CA ASP A 681 15.38 -2.24 -36.54
C ASP A 681 16.40 -2.91 -35.59
N GLN A 682 15.96 -3.71 -34.61
CA GLN A 682 16.88 -4.35 -33.65
C GLN A 682 17.32 -5.77 -34.03
N LYS A 683 16.59 -6.48 -34.90
CA LYS A 683 17.07 -7.76 -35.46
C LYS A 683 18.02 -7.56 -36.65
N ASP A 684 17.96 -6.42 -37.33
CA ASP A 684 18.89 -6.08 -38.41
C ASP A 684 20.18 -5.41 -37.92
N GLN A 685 20.24 -4.94 -36.67
CA GLN A 685 21.50 -4.47 -36.04
C GLN A 685 22.28 -5.59 -35.35
N GLN A 686 21.63 -6.55 -34.68
CA GLN A 686 22.35 -7.71 -34.10
C GLN A 686 22.76 -8.78 -35.13
N SER A 687 22.21 -8.76 -36.34
CA SER A 687 22.61 -9.65 -37.44
C SER A 687 23.61 -9.02 -38.43
N LYS A 688 23.83 -7.69 -38.37
CA LYS A 688 24.90 -6.99 -39.10
C LYS A 688 26.22 -6.94 -38.33
N ASP A 689 26.18 -6.75 -37.01
CA ASP A 689 27.41 -6.72 -36.19
C ASP A 689 28.09 -8.09 -35.98
N GLN A 690 27.43 -9.20 -36.37
CA GLN A 690 28.02 -10.55 -36.37
C GLN A 690 28.33 -11.10 -37.77
N LYS A 691 28.01 -10.38 -38.84
CA LYS A 691 28.34 -10.78 -40.23
C LYS A 691 29.39 -9.91 -40.91
N ASP A 692 29.73 -8.75 -40.35
CA ASP A 692 30.76 -7.85 -40.88
C ASP A 692 32.15 -7.98 -40.22
N GLN A 693 32.41 -9.04 -39.43
CA GLN A 693 33.74 -9.36 -38.87
C GLN A 693 34.39 -10.65 -39.35
N GLN A 694 33.81 -11.35 -40.34
CA GLN A 694 34.46 -12.49 -40.99
C GLN A 694 34.20 -12.49 -42.50
N GLY A 695 35.00 -11.72 -43.24
CA GLY A 695 35.17 -11.89 -44.68
C GLY A 695 35.56 -10.61 -45.41
N LYS A 696 36.79 -10.59 -45.94
CA LYS A 696 37.49 -9.56 -46.75
C LYS A 696 38.32 -8.59 -45.88
N ASP A 697 39.64 -8.51 -45.96
CA ASP A 697 40.60 -8.96 -46.96
C ASP A 697 41.95 -9.33 -46.30
N GLN A 698 42.47 -10.52 -46.64
CA GLN A 698 43.91 -10.70 -46.72
C GLN A 698 44.38 -10.07 -48.03
N LYS A 699 45.20 -9.02 -47.96
CA LYS A 699 46.41 -8.92 -48.79
C LYS A 699 47.30 -7.75 -48.38
N ASP A 700 48.58 -8.09 -48.43
CA ASP A 700 49.74 -7.22 -48.61
C ASP A 700 50.42 -6.61 -47.39
N GLN A 701 51.35 -7.44 -46.90
CA GLN A 701 52.80 -7.17 -46.85
C GLN A 701 53.40 -6.35 -45.68
N GLN A 702 54.18 -7.12 -44.91
CA GLN A 702 55.58 -6.89 -44.53
C GLN A 702 55.87 -5.84 -43.45
N GLY A 703 56.35 -6.37 -42.32
CA GLY A 703 57.77 -6.20 -42.02
C GLY A 703 58.11 -5.87 -40.57
N LYS A 704 58.83 -6.83 -39.95
CA LYS A 704 59.93 -6.60 -38.97
C LYS A 704 59.49 -6.11 -37.57
N ASP A 705 60.02 -6.56 -36.44
CA ASP A 705 61.12 -7.45 -36.14
C ASP A 705 60.89 -8.12 -34.77
N GLN A 706 61.69 -9.15 -34.57
CA GLN A 706 61.82 -10.07 -33.45
C GLN A 706 62.22 -9.45 -32.09
N LYS A 707 61.75 -10.14 -31.05
CA LYS A 707 62.52 -10.72 -29.91
C LYS A 707 62.73 -9.95 -28.60
N ASP A 708 62.88 -10.83 -27.60
CA ASP A 708 63.38 -10.68 -26.22
C ASP A 708 62.28 -10.38 -25.18
N GLN A 709 61.94 -11.23 -24.21
CA GLN A 709 62.67 -12.33 -23.56
C GLN A 709 61.72 -13.46 -23.12
N GLN A 710 62.24 -14.68 -23.20
CA GLN A 710 61.71 -15.90 -22.61
C GLN A 710 62.68 -16.33 -21.49
N GLN A 711 62.12 -17.03 -20.49
CA GLN A 711 62.77 -17.84 -19.44
C GLN A 711 63.20 -17.13 -18.15
N GLN A 712 62.45 -17.37 -17.07
CA GLN A 712 62.58 -18.48 -16.10
C GLN A 712 61.33 -18.38 -15.19
N GLY A 713 60.63 -19.42 -14.75
CA GLY A 713 60.96 -20.83 -14.65
C GLY A 713 60.57 -21.31 -13.25
N LYS A 714 59.37 -21.90 -13.12
CA LYS A 714 58.99 -23.01 -12.22
C LYS A 714 59.12 -22.81 -10.69
N GLU A 715 57.99 -22.92 -9.99
CA GLU A 715 57.56 -24.14 -9.27
C GLU A 715 56.28 -23.84 -8.45
N GLY A 716 55.37 -24.80 -8.37
CA GLY A 716 54.21 -24.75 -7.46
C GLY A 716 52.81 -24.95 -8.08
N GLN A 717 52.65 -25.81 -9.08
CA GLN A 717 51.35 -26.37 -9.46
C GLN A 717 51.43 -27.89 -9.54
N GLN A 718 51.00 -28.54 -8.46
CA GLN A 718 50.43 -29.87 -8.46
C GLN A 718 49.59 -29.96 -7.20
N ASP A 719 48.28 -29.81 -7.34
CA ASP A 719 47.33 -30.78 -6.82
C ASP A 719 45.96 -30.60 -7.48
N GLN A 720 45.43 -31.75 -7.89
CA GLN A 720 44.06 -32.02 -8.37
C GLN A 720 43.77 -31.80 -9.86
N LYS A 721 44.34 -32.71 -10.66
CA LYS A 721 43.64 -33.36 -11.78
C LYS A 721 42.82 -34.54 -11.24
N GLU A 722 41.85 -34.98 -12.05
CA GLU A 722 40.94 -36.14 -11.95
C GLU A 722 39.53 -35.74 -11.46
N GLN A 723 38.44 -35.80 -12.23
CA GLN A 723 38.12 -36.45 -13.49
C GLN A 723 37.10 -35.60 -14.27
N GLN A 724 37.41 -35.28 -15.53
CA GLN A 724 36.41 -34.99 -16.56
C GLN A 724 36.10 -36.32 -17.25
N GLY A 725 34.85 -36.75 -17.19
CA GLY A 725 34.26 -37.69 -18.14
C GLY A 725 33.32 -36.92 -19.05
N GLU A 726 33.52 -37.05 -20.35
CA GLU A 726 32.64 -36.58 -21.43
C GLU A 726 31.21 -37.11 -21.24
N GLU A 727 30.20 -36.28 -21.52
CA GLU A 727 28.98 -36.77 -22.18
C GLU A 727 28.18 -35.66 -22.87
N ALA A 728 27.43 -36.10 -23.89
CA ALA A 728 27.04 -35.37 -25.07
C ALA A 728 25.82 -34.45 -24.92
N LYS A 729 25.61 -33.62 -25.95
CA LYS A 729 24.38 -32.83 -26.20
C LYS A 729 23.12 -33.71 -26.10
N PRO A 730 22.00 -33.26 -25.48
CA PRO A 730 20.75 -34.01 -25.53
C PRO A 730 19.96 -33.65 -26.80
N GLU A 731 19.69 -34.67 -27.60
CA GLU A 731 18.56 -34.72 -28.55
C GLU A 731 17.29 -35.16 -27.80
N ASP A 732 16.16 -34.57 -28.18
CA ASP A 732 14.77 -35.04 -28.03
C ASP A 732 14.35 -35.87 -26.79
N GLY A 733 13.81 -35.17 -25.79
CA GLY A 733 12.39 -35.31 -25.47
C GLY A 733 11.80 -36.64 -24.99
N LYS A 734 12.56 -37.58 -24.40
CA LYS A 734 11.99 -38.71 -23.62
C LYS A 734 12.81 -39.00 -22.37
N MET A 735 12.16 -38.93 -21.21
CA MET A 735 12.72 -39.30 -19.91
C MET A 735 12.86 -40.83 -19.84
N ASP A 736 14.04 -41.33 -19.45
CA ASP A 736 14.30 -42.76 -19.28
C ASP A 736 13.38 -43.37 -18.21
N GLU A 737 12.80 -44.55 -18.50
CA GLU A 737 11.76 -45.21 -17.69
C GLU A 737 12.23 -45.46 -16.26
N LYS A 738 13.51 -45.79 -16.09
CA LYS A 738 14.16 -45.97 -14.78
C LYS A 738 14.25 -44.68 -13.97
N THR A 739 14.43 -43.55 -14.65
CA THR A 739 14.51 -42.22 -14.04
C THR A 739 13.11 -41.76 -13.63
N ALA A 740 12.09 -42.07 -14.42
CA ALA A 740 10.68 -41.83 -14.08
C ALA A 740 10.23 -42.69 -12.89
N GLU A 741 10.64 -43.96 -12.83
CA GLU A 741 10.37 -44.86 -11.69
C GLU A 741 11.02 -44.34 -10.39
N GLN A 742 12.28 -43.89 -10.43
CA GLN A 742 12.93 -43.30 -9.26
C GLN A 742 12.25 -42.00 -8.80
N LEU A 743 11.78 -41.18 -9.73
CA LEU A 743 11.04 -39.96 -9.40
C LEU A 743 9.69 -40.29 -8.73
N LEU A 744 8.96 -41.28 -9.27
CA LEU A 744 7.71 -41.75 -8.69
C LEU A 744 7.91 -42.35 -7.29
N GLN A 745 9.00 -43.09 -7.08
CA GLN A 745 9.36 -43.64 -5.78
C GLN A 745 9.63 -42.52 -4.75
N MET A 746 10.38 -41.48 -5.13
CA MET A 746 10.64 -40.33 -4.26
C MET A 746 9.36 -39.55 -3.93
N MET A 747 8.48 -39.34 -4.91
CA MET A 747 7.19 -38.67 -4.68
C MET A 747 6.28 -39.49 -3.77
N ALA A 748 6.28 -40.82 -3.89
CA ALA A 748 5.52 -41.71 -3.02
C ALA A 748 6.04 -41.70 -1.57
N ASP A 749 7.35 -41.62 -1.39
CA ASP A 749 7.99 -41.51 -0.06
C ASP A 749 7.71 -40.14 0.59
N GLU A 750 7.71 -39.05 -0.18
CA GLU A 750 7.31 -37.72 0.29
C GLU A 750 5.82 -37.67 0.67
N GLU A 751 4.93 -38.27 -0.13
CA GLU A 751 3.50 -38.33 0.18
C GLU A 751 3.25 -39.12 1.47
N LYS A 752 3.98 -40.22 1.67
CA LYS A 752 3.92 -41.00 2.90
C LYS A 752 4.40 -40.19 4.11
N GLY A 753 5.50 -39.45 3.96
CA GLY A 753 6.01 -38.53 4.99
C GLY A 753 4.98 -37.46 5.37
N LEU A 754 4.31 -36.86 4.38
CA LEU A 754 3.24 -35.89 4.62
C LEU A 754 2.02 -36.51 5.32
N ARG A 755 1.59 -37.70 4.89
CA ARG A 755 0.45 -38.41 5.53
C ARG A 755 0.74 -38.76 6.98
N ASP A 756 1.97 -39.17 7.29
CA ASP A 756 2.38 -39.48 8.65
C ASP A 756 2.49 -38.20 9.51
N ALA A 757 3.00 -37.10 8.95
CA ALA A 757 3.01 -35.79 9.61
C ALA A 757 1.59 -35.28 9.91
N ILE A 758 0.64 -35.43 8.97
CA ILE A 758 -0.78 -35.06 9.16
C ILE A 758 -1.42 -35.92 10.25
N LYS A 759 -1.17 -37.23 10.28
CA LYS A 759 -1.67 -38.11 11.37
C LYS A 759 -1.09 -37.73 12.72
N GLN A 760 0.17 -37.35 12.78
CA GLN A 760 0.83 -36.90 14.01
C GLN A 760 0.22 -35.58 14.51
N HIS A 761 -0.07 -34.66 13.58
CA HIS A 761 -0.72 -33.39 13.87
C HIS A 761 -2.21 -33.53 14.26
N GLN A 762 -2.91 -34.54 13.76
CA GLN A 762 -4.28 -34.85 14.20
C GLN A 762 -4.31 -35.50 15.60
N ARG A 763 -3.29 -36.31 15.94
CA ARG A 763 -3.15 -36.91 17.28
C ARG A 763 -2.85 -35.87 18.37
N SER A 764 -2.15 -34.78 18.04
CA SER A 764 -1.86 -33.68 18.99
C SER A 764 -3.06 -32.76 19.26
N ARG A 765 -4.15 -32.87 18.47
CA ARG A 765 -5.39 -32.07 18.62
C ARG A 765 -6.53 -32.78 19.33
N GLN A 766 -6.41 -34.06 19.68
CA GLN A 766 -7.41 -34.70 20.54
C GLN A 766 -7.08 -34.39 22.00
N PRO A 767 -7.95 -33.66 22.74
CA PRO A 767 -7.81 -33.60 24.19
C PRO A 767 -7.96 -35.02 24.73
N ARG A 768 -6.98 -35.50 25.50
CA ARG A 768 -7.20 -36.63 26.41
C ARG A 768 -8.32 -36.20 27.35
N VAL A 769 -9.52 -36.68 27.09
CA VAL A 769 -10.59 -36.67 28.08
C VAL A 769 -10.20 -37.73 29.11
N GLU A 770 -9.49 -37.29 30.16
CA GLU A 770 -9.42 -38.05 31.40
C GLU A 770 -10.85 -38.13 31.95
N LYS A 771 -11.44 -39.32 31.81
CA LYS A 771 -12.61 -39.69 32.61
C LYS A 771 -12.10 -40.00 34.00
N ASP A 772 -12.23 -39.06 34.92
CA ASP A 772 -12.21 -39.37 36.35
C ASP A 772 -13.67 -39.51 36.80
N TRP A 773 -14.05 -40.78 36.99
CA TRP A 773 -14.77 -41.20 38.18
C TRP A 773 -13.75 -41.54 39.26
#